data_AF-A0A962NEG3-F1
#
_entry.id   AF-A0A962NEG3-F1
#
_cell.length_a   1.000
_cell.length_b   1.000
_cell.length_c   1.000
_cell.angle_alpha   90.00
_cell.angle_beta   90.00
_cell.angle_gamma   90.00
#
_symmetry.space_group_name_H-M   'P 1'
#
loop_
_entity.id
_entity.type
_entity.pdbx_description
1 polymer ?
#
loop_
_entity_poly.entity_id
_entity_poly.type
_entity_poly.pdbx_seq_one_letter_code
_entity_poly.pdbx_strand_id
1 'polypeptide(L)'
;LRLQGGNSSNSGGSVRIGGGSGTAVRIEHVQLRDNRAAARAGAVLSGGSASLIVEDSLFLRNDGGTAAAGGLAVETNSQVVIRRSTLLDNRASAMPSSTLAVLGNASLRIEDSTVDGSLVRPPIAGLEGAVGIVQFGTSELVLRNVTVSNFAETALDLRDLDGNERTRIGSSVLESDGTACVATGTNLAAADVQIAYSQVRHQSGCLAFYLEGVRNGLADLGPLTDDPPPRLTFSRPPLGPLANLVDRGTPVDDPPADPDLACTDSDQRGGPRPLDADLDGIARCDVGAIETAAPLPFVVNHYADDLTDDLPGDGQCATVPVPGIGPVCTLRAAIMETNALPGLDYIRFAPSAIPVALTLPVTGPVGGALRITEALAIEGNLDNGRPATTISGQMVGQRLLQVQTTDQTVYLRNLALRGGDAVGQVGGAIVLASGELLLDRMELFDNFAGAGGGALAVIGGYAQVEHSDFQSNQTDNAGAAIFSNGGSFSVLDSSFRTHLGVRVDGTPIPVIQLLPDTRAFLRNSTFSGNELGLQADQPDQLVLRELTFYDQRSGGLLIDLALGSELYFNNSIIAAPNSAVFDCVISGTGVAGVAEIDALLDSDGSCATLASQGLTGDPLLLPLQRPVGEISYQHAPSAVIGALSPALDRAALTTCMAGRDQYGRPRPVDLPEVANAAGPCDLGAIESPGDALLVDGFE
;
A
#
# COMPACT_ATOMS: atom_id res chain seq x y z
N LEU A 1 36.73 -13.72 -14.95
CA LEU A 1 37.56 -13.27 -16.10
C LEU A 1 37.40 -11.76 -16.27
N ARG A 2 38.41 -11.00 -16.74
CA ARG A 2 38.27 -9.56 -17.02
C ARG A 2 38.70 -9.26 -18.46
N LEU A 3 37.78 -8.74 -19.27
CA LEU A 3 38.00 -8.30 -20.65
C LEU A 3 37.93 -6.77 -20.68
N GLN A 4 39.07 -6.12 -20.95
CA GLN A 4 39.19 -4.67 -20.82
C GLN A 4 39.99 -4.05 -21.97
N GLY A 5 39.58 -2.86 -22.41
CA GLY A 5 40.31 -2.05 -23.38
C GLY A 5 40.26 -2.58 -24.81
N GLY A 6 39.33 -3.50 -25.11
CA GLY A 6 39.07 -3.94 -26.47
C GLY A 6 38.66 -2.75 -27.34
N ASN A 7 39.22 -2.62 -28.53
CA ASN A 7 38.95 -1.51 -29.44
C ASN A 7 38.75 -2.04 -30.87
N SER A 8 37.50 -2.27 -31.24
CA SER A 8 37.12 -2.80 -32.56
C SER A 8 36.80 -1.67 -33.52
N SER A 9 37.33 -1.73 -34.74
CA SER A 9 36.91 -0.84 -35.84
C SER A 9 35.52 -1.19 -36.39
N ASN A 10 34.94 -2.31 -35.97
CA ASN A 10 33.59 -2.76 -36.34
C ASN A 10 32.73 -2.86 -35.07
N SER A 11 32.10 -4.02 -34.83
CA SER A 11 31.20 -4.26 -33.72
C SER A 11 31.77 -5.27 -32.72
N GLY A 12 31.30 -5.22 -31.47
CA GLY A 12 31.72 -6.12 -30.40
C GLY A 12 33.15 -5.80 -29.94
N GLY A 13 33.31 -4.75 -29.14
CA GLY A 13 34.64 -4.24 -28.76
C GLY A 13 35.49 -5.27 -28.03
N SER A 14 34.87 -6.16 -27.25
CA SER A 14 35.54 -7.28 -26.59
C SER A 14 35.16 -8.64 -27.15
N VAL A 15 33.87 -8.87 -27.44
CA VAL A 15 33.35 -10.15 -27.92
C VAL A 15 32.42 -9.91 -29.11
N ARG A 16 32.64 -10.65 -30.18
CA ARG A 16 31.72 -10.70 -31.33
C ARG A 16 31.38 -12.15 -31.62
N ILE A 17 30.09 -12.45 -31.57
CA ILE A 17 29.53 -13.76 -31.93
C ILE A 17 28.86 -13.60 -33.29
N GLY A 18 29.20 -14.46 -34.24
CA GLY A 18 28.67 -14.40 -35.62
C GLY A 18 28.54 -15.77 -36.28
N GLY A 19 28.53 -16.85 -35.48
CA GLY A 19 28.36 -18.21 -35.98
C GLY A 19 26.88 -18.55 -36.20
N GLY A 20 26.61 -19.58 -37.02
CA GLY A 20 25.27 -20.02 -37.42
C GLY A 20 24.41 -20.67 -36.32
N SER A 21 23.21 -21.14 -36.70
CA SER A 21 22.29 -21.90 -35.84
C SER A 21 22.98 -23.13 -35.23
N GLY A 22 23.27 -23.08 -33.94
CA GLY A 22 24.05 -24.10 -33.21
C GLY A 22 25.27 -23.54 -32.48
N THR A 23 25.63 -22.28 -32.72
CA THR A 23 26.64 -21.58 -31.92
C THR A 23 26.04 -21.20 -30.57
N ALA A 24 26.63 -21.69 -29.48
CA ALA A 24 26.22 -21.36 -28.11
C ALA A 24 27.42 -20.84 -27.31
N VAL A 25 27.26 -19.71 -26.64
CA VAL A 25 28.29 -19.07 -25.81
C VAL A 25 27.71 -18.80 -24.42
N ARG A 26 28.51 -19.06 -23.38
CA ARG A 26 28.17 -18.69 -22.00
C ARG A 26 29.25 -17.78 -21.42
N ILE A 27 28.83 -16.65 -20.86
CA ILE A 27 29.66 -15.69 -20.13
C ILE A 27 29.20 -15.72 -18.68
N GLU A 28 30.06 -16.21 -17.80
CA GLU A 28 29.73 -16.39 -16.38
C GLU A 28 30.87 -15.81 -15.52
N HIS A 29 30.54 -15.00 -14.52
CA HIS A 29 31.55 -14.37 -13.64
C HIS A 29 32.63 -13.58 -14.40
N VAL A 30 32.19 -12.75 -15.37
CA VAL A 30 33.08 -11.94 -16.23
C VAL A 30 32.85 -10.45 -16.01
N GLN A 31 33.93 -9.68 -15.97
CA GLN A 31 33.89 -8.22 -16.08
C GLN A 31 34.28 -7.80 -17.50
N LEU A 32 33.38 -7.15 -18.23
CA LEU A 32 33.61 -6.53 -19.52
C LEU A 32 33.60 -5.03 -19.33
N ARG A 33 34.77 -4.38 -19.40
CA ARG A 33 34.86 -2.97 -19.04
C ARG A 33 35.74 -2.13 -19.92
N ASP A 34 35.39 -0.86 -20.04
CA ASP A 34 36.16 0.14 -20.79
C ASP A 34 36.48 -0.37 -22.22
N ASN A 35 35.57 -1.12 -22.86
CA ASN A 35 35.70 -1.60 -24.23
C ASN A 35 34.99 -0.66 -25.19
N ARG A 36 35.50 -0.56 -26.42
CA ARG A 36 34.99 0.32 -27.46
C ARG A 36 34.81 -0.40 -28.78
N ALA A 37 33.71 -0.12 -29.45
CA ALA A 37 33.47 -0.51 -30.83
C ALA A 37 33.17 0.75 -31.65
N ALA A 38 33.73 0.89 -32.86
CA ALA A 38 33.44 2.05 -33.70
C ALA A 38 32.03 2.01 -34.29
N ALA A 39 31.51 0.81 -34.58
CA ALA A 39 30.16 0.60 -35.11
C ALA A 39 29.15 0.34 -33.99
N ARG A 40 28.98 -0.93 -33.55
CA ARG A 40 27.93 -1.37 -32.59
C ARG A 40 28.46 -2.18 -31.42
N ALA A 41 27.75 -2.15 -30.29
CA ALA A 41 28.01 -3.03 -29.15
C ALA A 41 29.44 -2.87 -28.60
N GLY A 42 29.64 -1.86 -27.74
CA GLY A 42 30.93 -1.56 -27.13
C GLY A 42 31.57 -2.76 -26.42
N ALA A 43 30.78 -3.60 -25.74
CA ALA A 43 31.27 -4.84 -25.14
C ALA A 43 31.03 -6.07 -26.03
N VAL A 44 29.75 -6.42 -26.26
CA VAL A 44 29.36 -7.71 -26.86
C VAL A 44 28.37 -7.52 -27.99
N LEU A 45 28.70 -8.04 -29.18
CA LEU A 45 27.72 -8.23 -30.25
C LEU A 45 27.33 -9.70 -30.36
N SER A 46 26.03 -10.01 -30.31
CA SER A 46 25.49 -11.33 -30.62
C SER A 46 24.75 -11.33 -31.97
N GLY A 47 25.30 -12.06 -32.94
CA GLY A 47 24.76 -12.22 -34.28
C GLY A 47 24.93 -13.64 -34.84
N GLY A 48 24.42 -13.87 -36.05
CA GLY A 48 24.55 -15.13 -36.80
C GLY A 48 23.52 -16.21 -36.44
N SER A 49 22.47 -15.89 -35.67
CA SER A 49 21.53 -16.89 -35.10
C SER A 49 22.18 -17.75 -34.01
N ALA A 50 23.05 -17.13 -33.23
CA ALA A 50 23.70 -17.75 -32.08
C ALA A 50 22.87 -17.61 -30.80
N SER A 51 23.14 -18.47 -29.82
CA SER A 51 22.64 -18.36 -28.44
C SER A 51 23.74 -17.85 -27.52
N LEU A 52 23.43 -16.86 -26.67
CA LEU A 52 24.32 -16.33 -25.65
C LEU A 52 23.61 -16.31 -24.29
N ILE A 53 24.26 -16.86 -23.27
CA ILE A 53 23.85 -16.74 -21.87
C ILE A 53 24.89 -15.91 -21.13
N VAL A 54 24.44 -14.88 -20.41
CA VAL A 54 25.26 -14.02 -19.56
C VAL A 54 24.74 -14.14 -18.13
N GLU A 55 25.61 -14.54 -17.21
CA GLU A 55 25.23 -14.74 -15.81
C GLU A 55 26.29 -14.18 -14.86
N ASP A 56 25.84 -13.59 -13.75
CA ASP A 56 26.70 -13.18 -12.64
C ASP A 56 27.89 -12.30 -13.11
N SER A 57 27.63 -11.42 -14.08
CA SER A 57 28.64 -10.68 -14.86
C SER A 57 28.41 -9.18 -14.86
N LEU A 58 29.47 -8.41 -15.07
CA LEU A 58 29.48 -6.95 -15.02
C LEU A 58 29.90 -6.34 -16.36
N PHE A 59 29.07 -5.44 -16.90
CA PHE A 59 29.39 -4.59 -18.05
C PHE A 59 29.56 -3.16 -17.56
N LEU A 60 30.76 -2.61 -17.68
CA LEU A 60 31.11 -1.34 -17.06
C LEU A 60 31.78 -0.38 -18.06
N ARG A 61 31.18 0.77 -18.33
CA ARG A 61 31.77 1.83 -19.19
C ARG A 61 32.18 1.37 -20.58
N ASN A 62 31.37 0.53 -21.20
CA ASN A 62 31.61 0.17 -22.60
C ASN A 62 30.97 1.21 -23.53
N ASP A 63 31.63 1.47 -24.67
CA ASP A 63 31.28 2.53 -25.61
C ASP A 63 31.02 1.98 -27.02
N GLY A 64 29.76 2.06 -27.45
CA GLY A 64 29.32 1.67 -28.78
C GLY A 64 29.25 2.92 -29.66
N GLY A 65 30.23 3.11 -30.54
CA GLY A 65 30.44 4.31 -31.35
C GLY A 65 29.21 4.83 -32.09
N THR A 66 29.16 4.67 -33.42
CA THR A 66 28.18 5.40 -34.25
C THR A 66 26.89 4.64 -34.54
N ALA A 67 26.71 3.44 -34.02
CA ALA A 67 25.48 2.68 -34.19
C ALA A 67 25.20 1.84 -32.94
N ALA A 68 24.11 2.09 -32.22
CA ALA A 68 23.46 1.25 -31.20
C ALA A 68 24.32 0.44 -30.16
N ALA A 69 23.91 0.61 -28.89
CA ALA A 69 24.32 -0.10 -27.68
C ALA A 69 25.80 0.02 -27.24
N GLY A 70 26.01 0.63 -26.07
CA GLY A 70 27.31 0.63 -25.38
C GLY A 70 27.69 -0.74 -24.81
N GLY A 71 26.73 -1.42 -24.19
CA GLY A 71 26.96 -2.70 -23.52
C GLY A 71 26.86 -3.86 -24.50
N LEU A 72 25.63 -4.16 -24.92
CA LEU A 72 25.34 -5.36 -25.72
C LEU A 72 24.27 -5.10 -26.78
N ALA A 73 24.52 -5.61 -27.98
CA ALA A 73 23.58 -5.58 -29.09
C ALA A 73 23.26 -7.01 -29.55
N VAL A 74 21.99 -7.27 -29.83
CA VAL A 74 21.48 -8.55 -30.33
C VAL A 74 20.85 -8.36 -31.71
N GLU A 75 21.28 -9.16 -32.68
CA GLU A 75 20.80 -9.07 -34.06
C GLU A 75 20.75 -10.44 -34.76
N THR A 76 20.20 -10.47 -35.99
CA THR A 76 20.26 -11.63 -36.92
C THR A 76 19.74 -12.96 -36.35
N ASN A 77 18.53 -12.93 -35.76
CA ASN A 77 17.86 -14.08 -35.14
C ASN A 77 18.62 -14.71 -33.95
N SER A 78 19.49 -13.95 -33.29
CA SER A 78 20.21 -14.45 -32.12
C SER A 78 19.34 -14.39 -30.87
N GLN A 79 19.60 -15.27 -29.92
CA GLN A 79 18.88 -15.36 -28.64
C GLN A 79 19.84 -15.08 -27.49
N VAL A 80 19.51 -14.12 -26.65
CA VAL A 80 20.35 -13.72 -25.52
C VAL A 80 19.54 -13.76 -24.23
N VAL A 81 20.12 -14.37 -23.21
CA VAL A 81 19.57 -14.37 -21.85
C VAL A 81 20.62 -13.77 -20.91
N ILE A 82 20.22 -12.76 -20.13
CA ILE A 82 21.03 -12.12 -19.10
C ILE A 82 20.37 -12.41 -17.74
N ARG A 83 21.12 -12.95 -16.78
CA ARG A 83 20.64 -13.17 -15.41
C ARG A 83 21.61 -12.63 -14.38
N ARG A 84 21.09 -12.15 -13.25
CA ARG A 84 21.88 -11.76 -12.06
C ARG A 84 23.12 -10.95 -12.44
N SER A 85 22.97 -10.01 -13.37
CA SER A 85 24.09 -9.30 -13.98
C SER A 85 23.86 -7.80 -13.89
N THR A 86 24.94 -7.04 -14.05
CA THR A 86 24.87 -5.59 -13.95
C THR A 86 25.46 -4.93 -15.18
N LEU A 87 24.74 -3.96 -15.74
CA LEU A 87 25.21 -3.08 -16.79
C LEU A 87 25.23 -1.65 -16.28
N LEU A 88 26.44 -1.12 -16.02
CA LEU A 88 26.64 0.22 -15.49
C LEU A 88 27.33 1.13 -16.50
N ASP A 89 26.70 2.27 -16.76
CA ASP A 89 27.29 3.40 -17.49
C ASP A 89 27.85 3.02 -18.87
N ASN A 90 27.12 2.17 -19.60
CA ASN A 90 27.48 1.80 -20.95
C ASN A 90 26.81 2.76 -21.93
N ARG A 91 27.60 3.40 -22.81
CA ARG A 91 27.13 4.53 -23.62
C ARG A 91 27.32 4.29 -25.11
N ALA A 92 26.58 5.04 -25.91
CA ALA A 92 26.82 5.12 -27.35
C ALA A 92 26.86 6.58 -27.82
N SER A 93 27.51 6.84 -28.95
CA SER A 93 27.73 8.23 -29.43
C SER A 93 26.75 8.70 -30.51
N ALA A 94 25.86 7.82 -31.00
CA ALA A 94 24.85 8.15 -32.02
C ALA A 94 23.47 7.59 -31.68
N MET A 95 22.42 8.26 -32.19
CA MET A 95 21.01 8.00 -31.83
C MET A 95 20.40 6.76 -32.52
N PRO A 96 19.63 5.93 -31.78
CA PRO A 96 19.44 6.00 -30.33
C PRO A 96 20.68 5.51 -29.57
N SER A 97 21.13 6.32 -28.61
CA SER A 97 22.27 5.99 -27.75
C SER A 97 21.78 5.17 -26.56
N SER A 98 22.00 3.86 -26.60
CA SER A 98 21.48 2.94 -25.58
C SER A 98 22.57 2.17 -24.84
N THR A 99 22.22 1.63 -23.67
CA THR A 99 23.03 0.60 -23.00
C THR A 99 22.87 -0.76 -23.69
N LEU A 100 21.63 -1.11 -24.04
CA LEU A 100 21.25 -2.36 -24.69
C LEU A 100 20.43 -2.11 -25.96
N ALA A 101 20.60 -2.96 -26.96
CA ALA A 101 19.77 -2.94 -28.17
C ALA A 101 19.42 -4.35 -28.63
N VAL A 102 18.14 -4.58 -28.96
CA VAL A 102 17.66 -5.79 -29.64
C VAL A 102 17.05 -5.38 -30.98
N LEU A 103 17.50 -6.02 -32.06
CA LEU A 103 17.28 -5.57 -33.43
C LEU A 103 16.79 -6.71 -34.34
N GLY A 104 15.80 -6.41 -35.18
CA GLY A 104 15.24 -7.37 -36.15
C GLY A 104 14.62 -8.58 -35.42
N ASN A 105 14.65 -9.76 -36.02
CA ASN A 105 14.05 -10.98 -35.45
C ASN A 105 14.82 -11.59 -34.26
N ALA A 106 15.56 -10.80 -33.49
CA ALA A 106 16.36 -11.28 -32.37
C ALA A 106 15.59 -11.25 -31.04
N SER A 107 16.04 -12.03 -30.05
CA SER A 107 15.39 -12.15 -28.75
C SER A 107 16.36 -11.81 -27.62
N LEU A 108 15.93 -10.94 -26.70
CA LEU A 108 16.66 -10.58 -25.49
C LEU A 108 15.77 -10.78 -24.26
N ARG A 109 16.22 -11.64 -23.35
CA ARG A 109 15.61 -11.83 -22.02
C ARG A 109 16.57 -11.35 -20.93
N ILE A 110 16.07 -10.55 -20.00
CA ILE A 110 16.81 -10.06 -18.84
C ILE A 110 16.02 -10.42 -17.60
N GLU A 111 16.68 -11.12 -16.67
CA GLU A 111 16.10 -11.57 -15.42
C GLU A 111 16.99 -11.12 -14.25
N ASP A 112 16.40 -10.64 -13.17
CA ASP A 112 17.09 -10.42 -11.89
C ASP A 112 18.34 -9.55 -12.02
N SER A 113 18.26 -8.47 -12.80
CA SER A 113 19.45 -7.73 -13.25
C SER A 113 19.26 -6.23 -13.13
N THR A 114 20.37 -5.52 -12.95
CA THR A 114 20.40 -4.06 -12.82
C THR A 114 21.03 -3.42 -14.05
N VAL A 115 20.33 -2.47 -14.65
CA VAL A 115 20.79 -1.64 -15.76
C VAL A 115 20.76 -0.18 -15.30
N ASP A 116 21.93 0.42 -15.13
CA ASP A 116 22.06 1.78 -14.57
C ASP A 116 22.88 2.67 -15.50
N GLY A 117 22.36 3.86 -15.79
CA GLY A 117 23.03 4.83 -16.66
C GLY A 117 24.13 5.65 -15.97
N SER A 118 24.35 5.50 -14.66
CA SER A 118 25.34 6.28 -13.91
C SER A 118 26.27 5.40 -13.06
N LEU A 119 27.50 5.91 -12.84
CA LEU A 119 28.45 5.36 -11.86
C LEU A 119 28.60 6.22 -10.62
N VAL A 120 27.95 7.38 -10.57
CA VAL A 120 28.11 8.33 -9.48
C VAL A 120 27.10 8.02 -8.38
N ARG A 121 27.57 8.09 -7.12
CA ARG A 121 26.77 7.86 -5.92
C ARG A 121 26.74 9.16 -5.08
N PRO A 122 25.62 9.92 -5.00
CA PRO A 122 24.41 9.80 -5.82
C PRO A 122 24.64 10.23 -7.29
N PRO A 123 23.71 9.92 -8.21
CA PRO A 123 23.78 10.37 -9.60
C PRO A 123 23.92 11.90 -9.71
N ILE A 124 24.63 12.39 -10.73
CA ILE A 124 24.74 13.81 -11.04
C ILE A 124 24.00 14.06 -12.35
N ALA A 125 22.94 14.85 -12.28
CA ALA A 125 22.11 15.21 -13.43
C ALA A 125 22.94 15.74 -14.61
N GLY A 126 22.71 15.16 -15.78
CA GLY A 126 23.39 15.49 -17.04
C GLY A 126 24.64 14.67 -17.33
N LEU A 127 25.00 13.71 -16.48
CA LEU A 127 26.10 12.77 -16.69
C LEU A 127 25.65 11.33 -16.93
N GLU A 128 24.35 11.06 -16.89
CA GLU A 128 23.74 9.75 -17.13
C GLU A 128 23.88 9.28 -18.59
N GLY A 129 23.70 7.99 -18.83
CA GLY A 129 23.41 7.45 -20.15
C GLY A 129 22.09 8.01 -20.70
N ALA A 130 21.97 8.15 -22.02
CA ALA A 130 20.75 8.69 -22.64
C ALA A 130 19.58 7.69 -22.56
N VAL A 131 19.78 6.48 -23.08
CA VAL A 131 18.76 5.43 -23.12
C VAL A 131 19.22 4.14 -22.45
N GLY A 132 18.35 3.49 -21.68
CA GLY A 132 18.61 2.17 -21.12
C GLY A 132 18.56 1.08 -22.19
N ILE A 133 17.35 0.68 -22.56
CA ILE A 133 17.09 -0.44 -23.47
C ILE A 133 16.33 0.06 -24.69
N VAL A 134 16.77 -0.36 -25.88
CA VAL A 134 16.05 -0.10 -27.13
C VAL A 134 15.65 -1.41 -27.80
N GLN A 135 14.39 -1.51 -28.18
CA GLN A 135 13.84 -2.57 -29.01
C GLN A 135 13.42 -2.00 -30.37
N PHE A 136 13.72 -2.72 -31.45
CA PHE A 136 13.37 -2.30 -32.81
C PHE A 136 12.65 -3.39 -33.61
N GLY A 137 11.53 -3.02 -34.20
CA GLY A 137 10.78 -3.84 -35.16
C GLY A 137 10.40 -5.20 -34.56
N THR A 138 10.52 -6.25 -35.37
CA THR A 138 10.10 -7.64 -35.12
C THR A 138 10.86 -8.42 -34.02
N SER A 139 11.48 -7.72 -33.06
CA SER A 139 12.27 -8.33 -31.99
C SER A 139 11.41 -8.79 -30.80
N GLU A 140 11.99 -9.69 -30.01
CA GLU A 140 11.44 -10.10 -28.72
C GLU A 140 12.26 -9.50 -27.56
N LEU A 141 11.57 -8.90 -26.60
CA LEU A 141 12.14 -8.39 -25.35
C LEU A 141 11.35 -8.90 -24.14
N VAL A 142 12.05 -9.49 -23.18
CA VAL A 142 11.48 -9.89 -21.88
C VAL A 142 12.30 -9.28 -20.75
N LEU A 143 11.65 -8.50 -19.89
CA LEU A 143 12.21 -7.96 -18.65
C LEU A 143 11.44 -8.51 -17.45
N ARG A 144 12.13 -9.24 -16.58
CA ARG A 144 11.53 -9.89 -15.41
C ARG A 144 12.37 -9.59 -14.18
N ASN A 145 11.80 -8.87 -13.20
CA ASN A 145 12.56 -8.46 -12.01
C ASN A 145 13.83 -7.67 -12.38
N VAL A 146 13.68 -6.62 -13.20
CA VAL A 146 14.80 -5.81 -13.70
C VAL A 146 14.69 -4.40 -13.15
N THR A 147 15.81 -3.83 -12.70
CA THR A 147 15.89 -2.41 -12.34
C THR A 147 16.58 -1.65 -13.47
N VAL A 148 15.87 -0.74 -14.14
CA VAL A 148 16.42 0.17 -15.16
C VAL A 148 16.30 1.61 -14.65
N SER A 149 17.42 2.25 -14.31
CA SER A 149 17.42 3.55 -13.61
C SER A 149 18.53 4.50 -14.04
N ASN A 150 18.39 5.78 -13.71
CA ASN A 150 19.34 6.88 -13.98
C ASN A 150 19.70 7.03 -15.46
N PHE A 151 18.68 7.18 -16.29
CA PHE A 151 18.85 7.58 -17.69
C PHE A 151 18.33 9.00 -17.89
N ALA A 152 19.02 9.80 -18.70
CA ALA A 152 18.65 11.19 -18.94
C ALA A 152 17.39 11.32 -19.81
N GLU A 153 17.19 10.41 -20.77
CA GLU A 153 16.06 10.48 -21.72
C GLU A 153 14.99 9.45 -21.39
N THR A 154 15.28 8.16 -21.58
CA THR A 154 14.30 7.07 -21.36
C THR A 154 14.96 5.81 -20.83
N ALA A 155 14.27 5.09 -19.93
CA ALA A 155 14.71 3.78 -19.48
C ALA A 155 14.46 2.72 -20.59
N LEU A 156 13.33 2.84 -21.28
CA LEU A 156 12.89 1.92 -22.33
C LEU A 156 12.35 2.65 -23.57
N ASP A 157 12.85 2.26 -24.74
CA ASP A 157 12.47 2.83 -26.03
C ASP A 157 12.06 1.70 -26.99
N LEU A 158 10.75 1.60 -27.24
CA LEU A 158 10.14 0.63 -28.15
C LEU A 158 9.89 1.32 -29.50
N ARG A 159 10.53 0.85 -30.56
CA ARG A 159 10.51 1.52 -31.88
C ARG A 159 10.06 0.60 -32.99
N ASP A 160 9.35 1.21 -33.94
CA ASP A 160 8.85 0.56 -35.15
C ASP A 160 7.89 -0.59 -34.86
N LEU A 161 7.00 -0.40 -33.88
CA LEU A 161 5.98 -1.35 -33.48
C LEU A 161 4.89 -1.47 -34.57
N ASP A 162 4.67 -2.69 -35.05
CA ASP A 162 3.74 -2.98 -36.15
C ASP A 162 2.88 -4.24 -35.93
N GLY A 163 3.07 -4.94 -34.80
CA GLY A 163 2.38 -6.17 -34.42
C GLY A 163 3.15 -7.45 -34.72
N ASN A 164 4.41 -7.36 -35.14
CA ASN A 164 5.29 -8.52 -35.38
C ASN A 164 6.39 -8.68 -34.31
N GLU A 165 6.41 -7.79 -33.32
CA GLU A 165 7.25 -7.82 -32.14
C GLU A 165 6.60 -8.59 -30.98
N ARG A 166 7.37 -8.89 -29.93
CA ARG A 166 6.81 -9.34 -28.63
C ARG A 166 7.55 -8.69 -27.48
N THR A 167 6.83 -8.08 -26.54
CA THR A 167 7.42 -7.43 -25.37
C THR A 167 6.68 -7.81 -24.09
N ARG A 168 7.39 -8.30 -23.08
CA ARG A 168 6.86 -8.61 -21.74
C ARG A 168 7.69 -7.97 -20.65
N ILE A 169 7.04 -7.23 -19.75
CA ILE A 169 7.69 -6.55 -18.63
C ILE A 169 6.89 -6.82 -17.37
N GLY A 170 7.47 -7.60 -16.45
CA GLY A 170 6.87 -7.96 -15.18
C GLY A 170 7.76 -7.60 -14.00
N SER A 171 7.18 -7.15 -12.90
CA SER A 171 7.88 -6.90 -11.63
C SER A 171 9.17 -6.06 -11.79
N SER A 172 9.16 -5.04 -12.66
CA SER A 172 10.37 -4.30 -13.05
C SER A 172 10.26 -2.80 -12.79
N VAL A 173 11.40 -2.14 -12.58
CA VAL A 173 11.51 -0.68 -12.41
C VAL A 173 11.99 -0.04 -13.71
N LEU A 174 11.25 0.95 -14.20
CA LEU A 174 11.63 1.82 -15.29
C LEU A 174 11.68 3.27 -14.80
N GLU A 175 12.89 3.80 -14.62
CA GLU A 175 13.13 5.16 -14.14
C GLU A 175 14.13 5.93 -15.03
N SER A 176 13.72 7.13 -15.45
CA SER A 176 14.57 8.12 -16.12
C SER A 176 14.19 9.54 -15.70
N ASP A 177 15.05 10.51 -16.00
CA ASP A 177 14.75 11.95 -15.81
C ASP A 177 13.70 12.45 -16.81
N GLY A 178 13.65 11.84 -18.00
CA GLY A 178 12.62 12.06 -19.02
C GLY A 178 11.43 11.12 -18.88
N THR A 179 10.84 10.73 -20.02
CA THR A 179 9.76 9.73 -20.05
C THR A 179 10.37 8.34 -19.92
N ALA A 180 10.05 7.57 -18.86
CA ALA A 180 10.74 6.30 -18.62
C ALA A 180 10.45 5.21 -19.65
N CYS A 181 9.29 5.25 -20.29
CA CYS A 181 8.94 4.33 -21.36
C CYS A 181 8.35 5.10 -22.55
N VAL A 182 8.88 4.86 -23.74
CA VAL A 182 8.41 5.46 -24.99
C VAL A 182 8.13 4.36 -25.99
N ALA A 183 6.97 4.43 -26.65
CA ALA A 183 6.60 3.52 -27.73
C ALA A 183 6.24 4.29 -29.00
N THR A 184 6.81 3.86 -30.13
CA THR A 184 6.59 4.44 -31.46
C THR A 184 6.45 3.34 -32.51
N GLY A 185 5.58 3.55 -33.49
CA GLY A 185 5.34 2.54 -34.52
C GLY A 185 4.26 2.95 -35.52
N THR A 186 4.14 2.19 -36.60
CA THR A 186 3.11 2.41 -37.61
C THR A 186 1.76 1.82 -37.22
N ASN A 187 1.72 0.87 -36.27
CA ASN A 187 0.47 0.27 -35.80
C ASN A 187 0.53 -0.17 -34.32
N LEU A 188 0.53 0.81 -33.41
CA LEU A 188 0.58 0.56 -31.96
C LEU A 188 -0.59 -0.28 -31.44
N ALA A 189 -1.75 -0.29 -32.11
CA ALA A 189 -2.91 -1.07 -31.69
C ALA A 189 -2.76 -2.57 -31.95
N ALA A 190 -1.90 -2.97 -32.89
CA ALA A 190 -1.58 -4.37 -33.16
C ALA A 190 -0.35 -4.86 -32.40
N ALA A 191 0.36 -3.96 -31.71
CA ALA A 191 1.60 -4.27 -31.02
C ALA A 191 1.40 -5.27 -29.87
N ASP A 192 2.19 -6.34 -29.84
CA ASP A 192 2.16 -7.33 -28.75
C ASP A 192 3.10 -6.91 -27.61
N VAL A 193 2.67 -5.90 -26.86
CA VAL A 193 3.39 -5.35 -25.69
C VAL A 193 2.51 -5.47 -24.46
N GLN A 194 3.06 -6.04 -23.38
CA GLN A 194 2.39 -6.13 -22.08
C GLN A 194 3.36 -5.73 -20.96
N ILE A 195 2.90 -4.81 -20.11
CA ILE A 195 3.63 -4.32 -18.94
C ILE A 195 2.71 -4.49 -17.73
N ALA A 196 3.14 -5.24 -16.73
CA ALA A 196 2.35 -5.54 -15.53
C ALA A 196 3.22 -5.45 -14.27
N TYR A 197 2.59 -5.21 -13.11
CA TYR A 197 3.23 -5.26 -11.79
C TYR A 197 4.55 -4.47 -11.70
N SER A 198 4.64 -3.32 -12.36
CA SER A 198 5.90 -2.61 -12.59
C SER A 198 5.82 -1.15 -12.15
N GLN A 199 6.95 -0.59 -11.70
CA GLN A 199 7.07 0.82 -11.32
C GLN A 199 7.62 1.60 -12.51
N VAL A 200 6.80 2.49 -13.08
CA VAL A 200 7.17 3.26 -14.28
C VAL A 200 7.04 4.75 -13.97
N ARG A 201 8.16 5.48 -14.03
CA ARG A 201 8.17 6.93 -13.81
C ARG A 201 7.70 7.68 -15.06
N HIS A 202 6.90 8.73 -14.89
CA HIS A 202 6.41 9.59 -16.00
C HIS A 202 5.68 8.79 -17.09
N GLN A 203 4.55 8.19 -16.70
CA GLN A 203 3.81 7.12 -17.39
C GLN A 203 3.22 7.38 -18.80
N SER A 204 3.41 8.53 -19.45
CA SER A 204 2.62 8.87 -20.65
C SER A 204 3.00 8.12 -21.94
N GLY A 205 4.23 7.63 -22.08
CA GLY A 205 4.72 7.11 -23.37
C GLY A 205 4.38 5.66 -23.71
N CYS A 206 3.96 4.84 -22.73
CA CYS A 206 3.59 3.43 -22.92
C CYS A 206 2.24 3.06 -22.30
N LEU A 207 1.40 4.05 -21.98
CA LEU A 207 0.12 3.88 -21.28
C LEU A 207 -0.80 2.85 -21.96
N ALA A 208 -0.78 2.75 -23.29
CA ALA A 208 -1.59 1.81 -24.05
C ALA A 208 -1.26 0.33 -23.79
N PHE A 209 -0.14 0.03 -23.14
CA PHE A 209 0.37 -1.33 -22.91
C PHE A 209 0.38 -1.74 -21.43
N TYR A 210 -0.13 -0.88 -20.55
CA TYR A 210 -0.19 -1.18 -19.12
C TYR A 210 -1.36 -2.11 -18.82
N LEU A 211 -1.05 -3.14 -18.02
CA LEU A 211 -1.98 -4.06 -17.42
C LEU A 211 -2.05 -3.78 -15.91
N GLU A 212 -2.56 -4.75 -15.16
CA GLU A 212 -2.66 -4.68 -13.70
C GLU A 212 -1.30 -4.45 -13.00
N GLY A 213 -1.34 -3.75 -11.88
CA GLY A 213 -0.19 -3.56 -11.00
C GLY A 213 0.86 -2.56 -11.49
N VAL A 214 0.63 -1.84 -12.60
CA VAL A 214 1.55 -0.78 -13.06
C VAL A 214 1.35 0.51 -12.27
N ARG A 215 2.41 1.01 -11.63
CA ARG A 215 2.38 2.17 -10.73
C ARG A 215 3.19 3.34 -11.26
N ASN A 216 2.71 4.56 -10.98
CA ASN A 216 3.39 5.81 -11.34
C ASN A 216 4.05 6.39 -10.09
N GLY A 217 5.23 6.95 -10.23
CA GLY A 217 5.92 7.62 -9.14
C GLY A 217 7.41 7.36 -9.15
N LEU A 218 8.10 7.93 -8.16
CA LEU A 218 9.49 7.62 -7.91
C LEU A 218 9.62 6.18 -7.44
N ALA A 219 10.61 5.47 -7.98
CA ALA A 219 11.07 4.24 -7.39
C ALA A 219 11.96 4.65 -6.22
N ASP A 220 11.54 4.43 -4.97
CA ASP A 220 12.33 4.77 -3.77
C ASP A 220 13.55 3.82 -3.68
N LEU A 221 14.46 3.94 -4.63
CA LEU A 221 15.67 3.16 -4.76
C LEU A 221 16.73 3.73 -3.84
N GLY A 222 17.38 2.84 -3.10
CA GLY A 222 18.60 3.14 -2.38
C GLY A 222 19.78 3.47 -3.32
N PRO A 223 20.94 3.81 -2.74
CA PRO A 223 22.15 3.99 -3.52
C PRO A 223 22.54 2.69 -4.23
N LEU A 224 23.28 2.81 -5.34
CA LEU A 224 23.94 1.66 -5.94
C LEU A 224 24.89 1.02 -4.92
N THR A 225 24.79 -0.29 -4.69
CA THR A 225 25.59 -1.04 -3.72
C THR A 225 26.22 -2.27 -4.37
N ASP A 226 27.35 -2.73 -3.81
CA ASP A 226 27.99 -3.97 -4.23
C ASP A 226 27.18 -5.17 -3.73
N ASP A 227 26.91 -6.14 -4.61
CA ASP A 227 26.26 -7.37 -4.20
C ASP A 227 27.20 -8.21 -3.31
N PRO A 228 26.68 -8.96 -2.31
CA PRO A 228 27.52 -9.75 -1.42
C PRO A 228 28.45 -10.72 -2.16
N PRO A 229 29.71 -10.89 -1.70
CA PRO A 229 30.64 -11.87 -2.27
C PRO A 229 30.01 -13.27 -2.36
N PRO A 230 30.33 -14.07 -3.40
CA PRO A 230 31.40 -13.88 -4.39
C PRO A 230 31.00 -13.11 -5.66
N ARG A 231 29.87 -12.38 -5.65
CA ARG A 231 29.34 -11.71 -6.85
C ARG A 231 30.21 -10.53 -7.30
N LEU A 232 30.17 -10.24 -8.60
CA LEU A 232 30.88 -9.12 -9.24
C LEU A 232 29.94 -7.96 -9.60
N THR A 233 28.70 -8.06 -9.16
CA THR A 233 27.55 -7.26 -9.60
C THR A 233 27.20 -6.19 -8.58
N PHE A 234 26.40 -5.24 -9.02
CA PHE A 234 25.87 -4.16 -8.21
C PHE A 234 24.36 -4.10 -8.38
N SER A 235 23.67 -3.71 -7.32
CA SER A 235 22.23 -3.56 -7.33
C SER A 235 21.80 -2.25 -6.67
N ARG A 236 20.57 -1.85 -6.97
CA ARG A 236 19.84 -0.82 -6.22
C ARG A 236 18.77 -1.50 -5.39
N PRO A 237 19.04 -1.79 -4.10
CA PRO A 237 18.00 -2.24 -3.21
C PRO A 237 16.95 -1.12 -3.03
N PRO A 238 15.70 -1.45 -2.69
CA PRO A 238 14.77 -0.46 -2.19
C PRO A 238 15.35 0.30 -0.98
N LEU A 239 14.92 1.55 -0.77
CA LEU A 239 15.43 2.42 0.30
C LEU A 239 15.16 1.84 1.71
N GLY A 240 14.19 0.95 1.81
CA GLY A 240 13.82 0.16 2.99
C GLY A 240 12.58 -0.69 2.71
N PRO A 241 12.10 -1.46 3.71
CA PRO A 241 10.96 -2.38 3.58
C PRO A 241 9.60 -1.73 3.26
N LEU A 242 9.50 -0.39 3.24
CA LEU A 242 8.29 0.34 2.87
C LEU A 242 8.43 1.15 1.58
N ALA A 243 9.58 1.04 0.90
CA ALA A 243 9.76 1.70 -0.37
C ALA A 243 8.64 1.32 -1.34
N ASN A 244 8.28 2.21 -2.28
CA ASN A 244 7.23 1.97 -3.27
C ASN A 244 7.43 0.74 -4.19
N LEU A 245 8.53 0.02 -3.99
CA LEU A 245 8.91 -1.20 -4.70
C LEU A 245 8.61 -2.47 -3.91
N VAL A 246 8.55 -2.38 -2.58
CA VAL A 246 8.49 -3.55 -1.70
C VAL A 246 7.10 -4.15 -1.70
N ASP A 247 7.02 -5.46 -1.95
CA ASP A 247 5.78 -6.25 -2.05
C ASP A 247 4.74 -5.62 -2.99
N ARG A 248 5.19 -4.93 -4.04
CA ARG A 248 4.32 -4.27 -5.04
C ARG A 248 4.25 -4.98 -6.39
N GLY A 249 5.04 -6.05 -6.54
CA GLY A 249 5.10 -6.87 -7.74
C GLY A 249 4.00 -7.93 -7.76
N THR A 250 4.29 -9.01 -8.47
CA THR A 250 3.33 -10.10 -8.69
C THR A 250 3.02 -10.87 -7.39
N PRO A 251 1.75 -11.13 -7.04
CA PRO A 251 1.38 -11.94 -5.89
C PRO A 251 1.62 -13.45 -6.12
N VAL A 252 1.94 -14.21 -5.06
CA VAL A 252 2.18 -15.67 -5.17
C VAL A 252 0.89 -16.43 -5.50
N ASP A 253 -0.20 -16.02 -4.88
CA ASP A 253 -1.46 -16.77 -4.88
C ASP A 253 -2.29 -16.56 -6.14
N ASP A 254 -1.94 -15.54 -6.94
CA ASP A 254 -2.60 -15.23 -8.21
C ASP A 254 -1.58 -14.82 -9.28
N PRO A 255 -0.77 -15.78 -9.79
CA PRO A 255 0.26 -15.48 -10.76
C PRO A 255 -0.37 -15.15 -12.14
N PRO A 256 0.23 -14.23 -12.92
CA PRO A 256 -0.21 -13.88 -14.26
C PRO A 256 -0.24 -15.10 -15.17
N ALA A 257 -1.24 -15.14 -16.06
CA ALA A 257 -1.35 -16.22 -17.04
C ALA A 257 -0.14 -16.31 -18.00
N ASP A 258 0.51 -15.18 -18.30
CA ASP A 258 1.77 -15.18 -19.06
C ASP A 258 2.96 -15.37 -18.09
N PRO A 259 3.71 -16.48 -18.18
CA PRO A 259 4.83 -16.76 -17.28
C PRO A 259 6.00 -15.77 -17.41
N ASP A 260 6.08 -15.01 -18.50
CA ASP A 260 7.09 -13.97 -18.66
C ASP A 260 6.75 -12.68 -17.89
N LEU A 261 5.55 -12.56 -17.32
CA LEU A 261 5.14 -11.51 -16.39
C LEU A 261 5.21 -11.95 -14.92
N ALA A 262 5.35 -13.25 -14.66
CA ALA A 262 5.47 -13.80 -13.32
C ALA A 262 6.85 -13.53 -12.70
N CYS A 263 6.96 -13.62 -11.38
CA CYS A 263 8.26 -13.50 -10.73
C CYS A 263 9.19 -14.67 -10.99
N THR A 264 10.47 -14.43 -10.77
CA THR A 264 11.48 -15.48 -10.63
C THR A 264 11.48 -16.04 -9.21
N ASP A 265 12.20 -17.14 -8.95
CA ASP A 265 12.33 -17.75 -7.61
C ASP A 265 13.45 -17.11 -6.76
N SER A 266 14.30 -16.27 -7.37
CA SER A 266 15.45 -15.66 -6.70
C SER A 266 15.78 -14.26 -7.23
N ASP A 267 16.25 -13.37 -6.36
CA ASP A 267 16.69 -12.03 -6.74
C ASP A 267 18.10 -12.00 -7.38
N GLN A 268 18.58 -10.82 -7.75
CA GLN A 268 19.91 -10.62 -8.32
C GLN A 268 21.04 -11.17 -7.43
N ARG A 269 20.84 -11.11 -6.11
CA ARG A 269 21.80 -11.58 -5.09
C ARG A 269 21.64 -13.08 -4.82
N GLY A 270 20.65 -13.72 -5.41
CA GLY A 270 20.29 -15.12 -5.19
C GLY A 270 19.53 -15.34 -3.88
N GLY A 271 19.01 -14.28 -3.27
CA GLY A 271 18.04 -14.39 -2.19
C GLY A 271 16.72 -14.95 -2.71
N PRO A 272 15.95 -15.68 -1.88
CA PRO A 272 14.65 -16.20 -2.28
C PRO A 272 13.66 -15.06 -2.55
N ARG A 273 12.68 -15.34 -3.40
CA ARG A 273 11.50 -14.50 -3.60
C ARG A 273 10.31 -15.37 -4.00
N PRO A 274 9.07 -14.87 -3.87
CA PRO A 274 8.69 -13.66 -3.15
C PRO A 274 8.90 -13.79 -1.64
N LEU A 275 9.17 -12.65 -0.99
CA LEU A 275 9.14 -12.50 0.45
C LEU A 275 7.95 -11.62 0.84
N ASP A 276 7.60 -11.63 2.11
CA ASP A 276 6.62 -10.73 2.70
C ASP A 276 7.44 -9.77 3.56
N ALA A 277 7.96 -8.71 2.94
CA ALA A 277 8.90 -7.79 3.55
C ALA A 277 8.21 -6.65 4.32
N ASP A 278 7.02 -6.24 3.88
CA ASP A 278 6.12 -5.33 4.60
C ASP A 278 5.31 -6.04 5.70
N LEU A 279 5.36 -7.38 5.70
CA LEU A 279 4.77 -8.27 6.68
C LEU A 279 3.24 -8.17 6.70
N ASP A 280 2.58 -7.84 5.59
CA ASP A 280 1.11 -7.79 5.43
C ASP A 280 0.45 -9.19 5.47
N GLY A 281 1.26 -10.24 5.47
CA GLY A 281 0.82 -11.64 5.49
C GLY A 281 0.67 -12.25 4.11
N ILE A 282 0.89 -11.49 3.04
CA ILE A 282 0.84 -11.91 1.65
C ILE A 282 2.19 -11.62 1.00
N ALA A 283 2.99 -12.66 0.80
CA ALA A 283 4.23 -12.52 0.04
C ALA A 283 3.93 -12.05 -1.39
N ARG A 284 4.59 -10.98 -1.81
CA ARG A 284 4.57 -10.48 -3.19
C ARG A 284 6.00 -10.16 -3.55
N CYS A 285 6.33 -10.22 -4.83
CA CYS A 285 7.70 -9.86 -5.19
C CYS A 285 7.92 -8.37 -5.04
N ASP A 286 9.14 -8.01 -4.73
CA ASP A 286 9.59 -6.64 -4.93
C ASP A 286 9.65 -6.33 -6.43
N VAL A 287 9.30 -5.08 -6.75
CA VAL A 287 9.45 -4.53 -8.09
C VAL A 287 10.92 -4.17 -8.31
N GLY A 288 11.56 -4.86 -9.25
CA GLY A 288 12.96 -4.65 -9.62
C GLY A 288 13.86 -5.86 -9.36
N ALA A 289 15.17 -5.63 -9.39
CA ALA A 289 16.18 -6.68 -9.34
C ALA A 289 16.37 -7.32 -7.94
N ILE A 290 15.92 -6.64 -6.89
CA ILE A 290 16.20 -6.99 -5.50
C ILE A 290 14.91 -7.35 -4.77
N GLU A 291 14.97 -8.42 -3.99
CA GLU A 291 13.94 -8.78 -3.01
C GLU A 291 14.38 -8.33 -1.62
N THR A 292 13.58 -7.51 -0.96
CA THR A 292 13.84 -7.06 0.41
C THR A 292 13.47 -8.17 1.37
N ALA A 293 14.32 -8.42 2.35
CA ALA A 293 13.97 -9.33 3.43
C ALA A 293 13.20 -8.54 4.49
N ALA A 294 12.23 -9.20 5.13
CA ALA A 294 11.56 -8.64 6.29
C ALA A 294 12.59 -8.24 7.37
N PRO A 295 12.40 -7.10 8.06
CA PRO A 295 13.23 -6.73 9.19
C PRO A 295 13.18 -7.80 10.29
N LEU A 296 14.29 -7.98 11.03
CA LEU A 296 14.30 -8.85 12.20
C LEU A 296 13.45 -8.20 13.31
N PRO A 297 12.43 -8.88 13.84
CA PRO A 297 11.54 -8.26 14.81
C PRO A 297 12.12 -8.26 16.22
N PHE A 298 11.85 -7.20 16.97
CA PHE A 298 11.91 -7.20 18.43
C PHE A 298 10.72 -7.99 18.97
N VAL A 299 10.98 -9.13 19.62
CA VAL A 299 9.94 -10.02 20.12
C VAL A 299 9.67 -9.73 21.60
N VAL A 300 8.56 -9.07 21.88
CA VAL A 300 8.03 -8.87 23.23
C VAL A 300 7.69 -10.23 23.83
N ASN A 301 8.40 -10.60 24.88
CA ASN A 301 8.26 -11.88 25.56
C ASN A 301 7.88 -11.76 27.04
N HIS A 302 7.74 -10.53 27.54
CA HIS A 302 7.33 -10.25 28.91
C HIS A 302 6.20 -9.23 28.96
N TYR A 303 5.09 -9.65 29.55
CA TYR A 303 3.79 -8.96 29.48
C TYR A 303 3.35 -8.36 30.82
N ALA A 304 3.82 -8.97 31.92
CA ALA A 304 3.33 -8.67 33.26
C ALA A 304 3.91 -7.38 33.84
N ASP A 305 5.12 -7.01 33.43
CA ASP A 305 5.80 -5.79 33.89
C ASP A 305 5.98 -4.79 32.75
N ASP A 306 5.85 -3.52 33.10
CA ASP A 306 6.16 -2.38 32.24
C ASP A 306 7.54 -1.87 32.62
N LEU A 307 8.56 -2.25 31.86
CA LEU A 307 9.97 -1.94 32.15
C LEU A 307 10.62 -1.27 30.94
N THR A 308 11.61 -0.43 31.21
CA THR A 308 12.34 0.32 30.19
C THR A 308 13.46 -0.52 29.59
N ASP A 309 13.86 -0.19 28.37
CA ASP A 309 15.10 -0.72 27.81
C ASP A 309 16.31 -0.23 28.63
N ASP A 310 17.34 -1.07 28.80
CA ASP A 310 18.57 -0.72 29.52
C ASP A 310 19.49 0.17 28.67
N LEU A 311 19.58 -0.09 27.36
CA LEU A 311 20.48 0.59 26.42
C LEU A 311 19.81 0.84 25.04
N PRO A 312 18.87 1.79 24.94
CA PRO A 312 18.22 2.11 23.67
C PRO A 312 19.20 2.38 22.52
N GLY A 313 19.00 1.70 21.39
CA GLY A 313 19.73 1.85 20.13
C GLY A 313 20.90 0.88 19.96
N ASP A 314 21.03 -0.13 20.81
CA ASP A 314 22.09 -1.14 20.73
C ASP A 314 21.73 -2.37 19.85
N GLY A 315 20.53 -2.37 19.29
CA GLY A 315 19.95 -3.43 18.47
C GLY A 315 19.33 -4.57 19.27
N GLN A 316 19.14 -4.43 20.59
CA GLN A 316 18.55 -5.45 21.45
C GLN A 316 17.42 -4.89 22.31
N CYS A 317 16.22 -5.45 22.16
CA CYS A 317 15.17 -5.21 23.14
C CYS A 317 15.49 -5.95 24.45
N ALA A 318 16.08 -5.24 25.42
CA ALA A 318 16.53 -5.82 26.68
C ALA A 318 16.38 -4.84 27.85
N THR A 319 15.55 -5.23 28.81
CA THR A 319 15.45 -4.55 30.11
C THR A 319 16.66 -4.84 31.00
N VAL A 320 16.86 -3.99 32.01
CA VAL A 320 17.72 -4.33 33.16
C VAL A 320 17.27 -5.69 33.72
N PRO A 321 18.20 -6.62 34.04
CA PRO A 321 17.85 -7.96 34.46
C PRO A 321 16.82 -7.99 35.60
N VAL A 322 15.67 -8.62 35.33
CA VAL A 322 14.62 -8.83 36.32
C VAL A 322 15.07 -9.95 37.28
N PRO A 323 15.02 -9.74 38.62
CA PRO A 323 15.46 -10.74 39.59
C PRO A 323 14.79 -12.11 39.38
N GLY A 324 15.61 -13.13 39.12
CA GLY A 324 15.15 -14.51 38.92
C GLY A 324 14.67 -14.86 37.50
N ILE A 325 14.63 -13.88 36.58
CA ILE A 325 14.22 -14.08 35.17
C ILE A 325 15.38 -13.75 34.21
N GLY A 326 16.12 -12.67 34.48
CA GLY A 326 17.13 -12.12 33.58
C GLY A 326 16.57 -10.95 32.75
N PRO A 327 17.32 -10.47 31.73
CA PRO A 327 16.82 -9.44 30.82
C PRO A 327 15.65 -10.00 30.01
N VAL A 328 14.62 -9.20 29.88
CA VAL A 328 13.41 -9.51 29.11
C VAL A 328 13.06 -8.38 28.15
N CYS A 329 12.26 -8.66 27.12
CA CYS A 329 11.74 -7.67 26.19
C CYS A 329 10.28 -7.36 26.54
N THR A 330 10.04 -6.16 27.07
CA THR A 330 8.70 -5.59 27.28
C THR A 330 8.31 -4.73 26.07
N LEU A 331 7.03 -4.39 25.92
CA LEU A 331 6.60 -3.47 24.85
C LEU A 331 7.26 -2.10 24.96
N ARG A 332 7.43 -1.58 26.18
CA ARG A 332 8.11 -0.30 26.39
C ARG A 332 9.57 -0.38 26.01
N ALA A 333 10.28 -1.44 26.39
CA ALA A 333 11.67 -1.63 25.98
C ALA A 333 11.79 -1.70 24.45
N ALA A 334 10.92 -2.48 23.80
CA ALA A 334 10.90 -2.60 22.35
C ALA A 334 10.70 -1.24 21.65
N ILE A 335 9.71 -0.44 22.07
CA ILE A 335 9.47 0.90 21.48
C ILE A 335 10.63 1.87 21.78
N MET A 336 11.24 1.78 22.96
CA MET A 336 12.42 2.60 23.27
C MET A 336 13.60 2.27 22.35
N GLU A 337 13.79 0.98 22.06
CA GLU A 337 14.80 0.50 21.13
C GLU A 337 14.53 1.01 19.71
N THR A 338 13.30 0.85 19.20
CA THR A 338 12.95 1.30 17.84
C THR A 338 13.04 2.81 17.67
N ASN A 339 12.69 3.59 18.69
CA ASN A 339 12.83 5.05 18.63
C ASN A 339 14.30 5.51 18.56
N ALA A 340 15.25 4.68 18.96
CA ALA A 340 16.68 4.99 19.00
C ALA A 340 17.44 4.48 17.75
N LEU A 341 16.76 3.72 16.88
CA LEU A 341 17.29 3.20 15.64
C LEU A 341 16.68 3.96 14.45
N PRO A 342 17.42 4.16 13.35
CA PRO A 342 16.88 4.81 12.16
C PRO A 342 16.07 3.82 11.29
N GLY A 343 14.94 4.29 10.76
CA GLY A 343 14.13 3.53 9.79
C GLY A 343 13.02 2.69 10.43
N LEU A 344 12.30 1.92 9.61
CA LEU A 344 11.21 1.07 10.10
C LEU A 344 11.76 -0.13 10.86
N ASP A 345 11.50 -0.17 12.16
CA ASP A 345 11.65 -1.37 12.96
C ASP A 345 10.33 -2.11 13.15
N TYR A 346 10.44 -3.35 13.60
CA TYR A 346 9.30 -4.26 13.69
C TYR A 346 9.19 -4.87 15.10
N ILE A 347 8.01 -4.81 15.69
CA ILE A 347 7.71 -5.40 17.00
C ILE A 347 6.69 -6.52 16.83
N ARG A 348 7.00 -7.68 17.39
CA ARG A 348 6.11 -8.84 17.49
C ARG A 348 5.99 -9.33 18.92
N PHE A 349 5.09 -10.27 19.12
CA PHE A 349 4.66 -10.73 20.43
C PHE A 349 4.79 -12.25 20.53
N ALA A 350 5.51 -12.74 21.54
CA ALA A 350 5.46 -14.16 21.87
C ALA A 350 4.03 -14.53 22.34
N PRO A 351 3.50 -15.73 22.03
CA PRO A 351 2.16 -16.11 22.47
C PRO A 351 1.98 -15.97 23.99
N SER A 352 0.90 -15.30 24.41
CA SER A 352 0.62 -15.02 25.82
C SER A 352 -0.89 -15.11 26.09
N ALA A 353 -1.26 -15.60 27.27
CA ALA A 353 -2.64 -15.62 27.76
C ALA A 353 -2.99 -14.38 28.60
N ILE A 354 -2.01 -13.51 28.89
CA ILE A 354 -2.20 -12.28 29.65
C ILE A 354 -1.94 -11.06 28.75
N PRO A 355 -2.64 -9.93 28.99
CA PRO A 355 -2.40 -8.70 28.26
C PRO A 355 -1.03 -8.10 28.62
N VAL A 356 -0.49 -7.28 27.71
CA VAL A 356 0.64 -6.39 28.00
C VAL A 356 0.13 -5.33 28.97
N ALA A 357 0.71 -5.26 30.16
CA ALA A 357 0.35 -4.28 31.17
C ALA A 357 1.22 -3.02 31.02
N LEU A 358 0.59 -1.85 30.90
CA LEU A 358 1.27 -0.56 30.99
C LEU A 358 0.99 0.05 32.37
N THR A 359 2.02 0.17 33.20
CA THR A 359 1.91 0.51 34.63
C THR A 359 2.85 1.62 35.07
N LEU A 360 3.84 2.02 34.27
CA LEU A 360 4.82 3.01 34.68
C LEU A 360 4.21 4.42 34.76
N PRO A 361 4.16 5.05 35.95
CA PRO A 361 3.65 6.41 36.09
C PRO A 361 4.57 7.42 35.40
N VAL A 362 4.07 8.63 35.11
CA VAL A 362 4.89 9.71 34.54
C VAL A 362 5.92 10.19 35.56
N THR A 363 7.12 9.62 35.49
CA THR A 363 8.30 10.10 36.21
C THR A 363 9.39 10.45 35.19
N GLY A 364 9.44 11.71 34.77
CA GLY A 364 10.40 12.15 33.75
C GLY A 364 10.03 11.69 32.33
N PRO A 365 11.00 11.42 31.43
CA PRO A 365 10.74 11.23 30.00
C PRO A 365 10.30 9.82 29.60
N VAL A 366 10.37 8.82 30.49
CA VAL A 366 10.24 7.39 30.14
C VAL A 366 8.96 6.72 30.67
N GLY A 367 8.21 7.39 31.54
CA GLY A 367 6.95 6.90 32.11
C GLY A 367 5.68 7.45 31.41
N GLY A 368 4.52 6.86 31.72
CA GLY A 368 3.24 7.19 31.10
C GLY A 368 3.06 6.55 29.72
N ALA A 369 2.40 7.29 28.82
CA ALA A 369 2.14 6.84 27.45
C ALA A 369 3.42 6.36 26.73
N LEU A 370 3.30 5.31 25.94
CA LEU A 370 4.34 4.84 25.04
C LEU A 370 4.48 5.84 23.89
N ARG A 371 5.65 6.47 23.78
CA ARG A 371 5.94 7.47 22.75
C ARG A 371 6.53 6.78 21.54
N ILE A 372 5.97 7.03 20.35
CA ILE A 372 6.51 6.56 19.07
C ILE A 372 6.97 7.79 18.29
N THR A 373 8.27 7.87 18.02
CA THR A 373 8.92 9.03 17.40
C THR A 373 9.65 8.71 16.11
N GLU A 374 9.75 7.43 15.75
CA GLU A 374 10.33 6.93 14.51
C GLU A 374 9.33 5.99 13.81
N ALA A 375 9.57 5.66 12.54
CA ALA A 375 8.83 4.65 11.80
C ALA A 375 8.84 3.30 12.55
N LEU A 376 7.67 2.70 12.75
CA LEU A 376 7.52 1.46 13.51
C LEU A 376 6.32 0.67 13.02
N ALA A 377 6.48 -0.65 12.92
CA ALA A 377 5.37 -1.58 12.76
C ALA A 377 5.23 -2.46 13.99
N ILE A 378 4.02 -2.50 14.56
CA ILE A 378 3.67 -3.35 15.70
C ILE A 378 2.59 -4.33 15.25
N GLU A 379 2.93 -5.62 15.35
CA GLU A 379 2.14 -6.73 14.83
C GLU A 379 1.73 -7.67 15.97
N GLY A 380 0.45 -7.60 16.35
CA GLY A 380 -0.14 -8.50 17.35
C GLY A 380 -0.40 -9.91 16.81
N ASN A 381 -0.53 -10.87 17.73
CA ASN A 381 -0.99 -12.22 17.39
C ASN A 381 -2.49 -12.26 17.10
N LEU A 382 -2.91 -13.15 16.20
CA LEU A 382 -4.31 -13.47 15.92
C LEU A 382 -4.74 -14.82 16.52
N ASP A 383 -6.01 -14.91 16.89
CA ASP A 383 -6.72 -16.16 17.19
C ASP A 383 -8.05 -16.16 16.41
N ASN A 384 -8.21 -17.12 15.50
CA ASN A 384 -9.37 -17.24 14.61
C ASN A 384 -9.77 -15.92 13.92
N GLY A 385 -8.78 -15.21 13.37
CA GLY A 385 -8.99 -13.94 12.64
C GLY A 385 -9.14 -12.71 13.52
N ARG A 386 -9.08 -12.83 14.85
CA ARG A 386 -9.21 -11.70 15.79
C ARG A 386 -7.94 -11.41 16.58
N PRO A 387 -7.71 -10.14 17.00
CA PRO A 387 -6.60 -9.80 17.90
C PRO A 387 -6.59 -10.66 19.17
N ALA A 388 -5.52 -11.43 19.36
CA ALA A 388 -5.22 -12.17 20.58
C ALA A 388 -4.24 -11.42 21.48
N THR A 389 -3.56 -10.39 20.95
CA THR A 389 -2.65 -9.54 21.73
C THR A 389 -3.39 -8.29 22.20
N THR A 390 -3.53 -8.15 23.52
CA THR A 390 -4.15 -6.98 24.14
C THR A 390 -3.10 -6.13 24.85
N ILE A 391 -3.10 -4.83 24.60
CA ILE A 391 -2.36 -3.83 25.37
C ILE A 391 -3.35 -3.16 26.32
N SER A 392 -3.07 -3.23 27.63
CA SER A 392 -3.96 -2.77 28.69
C SER A 392 -3.28 -1.68 29.51
N GLY A 393 -3.86 -0.48 29.48
CA GLY A 393 -3.50 0.61 30.39
C GLY A 393 -3.92 0.29 31.83
N GLN A 394 -3.03 0.56 32.77
CA GLN A 394 -3.30 0.55 34.22
C GLN A 394 -2.78 1.84 34.89
N MET A 395 -2.37 2.81 34.07
CA MET A 395 -1.88 4.11 34.51
C MET A 395 -3.05 5.08 34.61
N VAL A 396 -3.19 5.75 35.76
CA VAL A 396 -4.22 6.78 35.95
C VAL A 396 -3.81 8.06 35.23
N GLY A 397 -4.73 8.67 34.47
CA GLY A 397 -4.48 9.95 33.81
C GLY A 397 -3.51 9.86 32.62
N GLN A 398 -3.29 8.68 32.05
CA GLN A 398 -2.42 8.46 30.89
C GLN A 398 -3.11 7.67 29.77
N ARG A 399 -2.84 8.09 28.53
CA ARG A 399 -3.15 7.30 27.33
C ARG A 399 -2.19 6.12 27.16
N LEU A 400 -2.48 5.24 26.21
CA LEU A 400 -1.59 4.11 25.89
C LEU A 400 -0.43 4.55 25.00
N LEU A 401 -0.75 5.24 23.89
CA LEU A 401 0.19 5.54 22.81
C LEU A 401 0.14 7.03 22.43
N GLN A 402 1.32 7.60 22.16
CA GLN A 402 1.47 8.91 21.55
C GLN A 402 2.38 8.80 20.33
N VAL A 403 1.82 9.09 19.16
CA VAL A 403 2.52 9.05 17.87
C VAL A 403 2.89 10.46 17.46
N GLN A 404 4.19 10.69 17.22
CA GLN A 404 4.72 11.96 16.76
C GLN A 404 5.99 11.72 15.94
N THR A 405 5.83 11.42 14.66
CA THR A 405 6.94 11.19 13.72
C THR A 405 7.07 12.34 12.71
N THR A 406 8.15 12.36 11.92
CA THR A 406 8.40 13.38 10.87
C THR A 406 8.40 12.70 9.50
N ASP A 407 7.31 12.87 8.73
CA ASP A 407 7.13 12.28 7.39
C ASP A 407 7.35 10.75 7.34
N GLN A 408 6.96 10.08 8.43
CA GLN A 408 7.12 8.64 8.62
C GLN A 408 5.81 7.99 9.02
N THR A 409 5.69 6.73 8.66
CA THR A 409 4.49 5.92 8.84
C THR A 409 4.67 4.95 10.01
N VAL A 410 3.64 4.85 10.86
CA VAL A 410 3.52 3.89 11.95
C VAL A 410 2.38 2.92 11.63
N TYR A 411 2.65 1.62 11.73
CA TYR A 411 1.69 0.56 11.45
C TYR A 411 1.34 -0.13 12.76
N LEU A 412 0.07 -0.15 13.13
CA LEU A 412 -0.43 -0.95 14.24
C LEU A 412 -1.45 -1.93 13.70
N ARG A 413 -1.16 -3.23 13.88
CA ARG A 413 -1.96 -4.30 13.30
C ARG A 413 -2.24 -5.41 14.29
N ASN A 414 -3.43 -6.01 14.21
CA ASN A 414 -3.78 -7.21 14.96
C ASN A 414 -3.75 -7.04 16.49
N LEU A 415 -4.06 -5.85 16.98
CA LEU A 415 -3.99 -5.49 18.40
C LEU A 415 -5.36 -5.12 18.97
N ALA A 416 -5.53 -5.44 20.24
CA ALA A 416 -6.61 -4.93 21.06
C ALA A 416 -6.07 -3.88 22.05
N LEU A 417 -6.66 -2.68 22.07
CA LEU A 417 -6.23 -1.55 22.92
C LEU A 417 -7.34 -1.17 23.92
N ARG A 418 -7.03 -1.23 25.21
CA ARG A 418 -8.00 -0.90 26.27
C ARG A 418 -7.40 -0.19 27.49
N GLY A 419 -8.27 0.44 28.27
CA GLY A 419 -7.91 0.99 29.58
C GLY A 419 -6.99 2.21 29.52
N GLY A 420 -6.90 2.87 28.37
CA GLY A 420 -6.32 4.21 28.30
C GLY A 420 -7.20 5.21 29.06
N ASP A 421 -6.60 6.08 29.86
CA ASP A 421 -7.30 6.99 30.78
C ASP A 421 -6.72 8.40 30.68
N ALA A 422 -6.93 9.10 29.57
CA ALA A 422 -6.36 10.41 29.30
C ALA A 422 -7.16 11.56 29.95
N VAL A 423 -7.26 11.56 31.29
CA VAL A 423 -7.98 12.60 32.04
C VAL A 423 -7.49 14.01 31.67
N GLY A 424 -8.41 14.88 31.24
CA GLY A 424 -8.13 16.25 30.84
C GLY A 424 -7.35 16.42 29.54
N GLN A 425 -7.16 15.33 28.78
CA GLN A 425 -6.43 15.33 27.51
C GLN A 425 -7.25 14.68 26.38
N VAL A 426 -6.74 14.77 25.16
CA VAL A 426 -7.28 14.05 23.98
C VAL A 426 -6.58 12.70 23.79
N GLY A 427 -7.27 11.79 23.10
CA GLY A 427 -6.75 10.49 22.68
C GLY A 427 -6.57 9.55 23.87
N GLY A 428 -7.62 8.80 24.22
CA GLY A 428 -7.61 7.91 25.38
C GLY A 428 -6.73 6.69 25.17
N ALA A 429 -6.87 6.00 24.03
CA ALA A 429 -5.90 4.98 23.63
C ALA A 429 -4.70 5.62 22.91
N ILE A 430 -4.96 6.36 21.84
CA ILE A 430 -3.97 6.88 20.92
C ILE A 430 -4.19 8.38 20.70
N VAL A 431 -3.10 9.14 20.71
CA VAL A 431 -3.06 10.47 20.07
C VAL A 431 -2.05 10.45 18.93
N LEU A 432 -2.48 10.90 17.75
CA LEU A 432 -1.61 11.22 16.62
C LEU A 432 -1.38 12.73 16.59
N ALA A 433 -0.14 13.13 16.87
CA ALA A 433 0.27 14.53 16.87
C ALA A 433 0.87 14.97 15.52
N SER A 434 1.63 14.09 14.86
CA SER A 434 2.21 14.28 13.52
C SER A 434 2.62 12.94 12.92
N GLY A 435 2.83 12.92 11.61
CA GLY A 435 3.21 11.72 10.85
C GLY A 435 2.01 11.00 10.26
N GLU A 436 2.21 9.74 9.91
CA GLU A 436 1.17 8.87 9.36
C GLU A 436 0.95 7.66 10.29
N LEU A 437 -0.31 7.29 10.52
CA LEU A 437 -0.70 6.17 11.37
C LEU A 437 -1.69 5.26 10.65
N LEU A 438 -1.29 4.01 10.42
CA LEU A 438 -2.14 2.98 9.82
C LEU A 438 -2.56 2.00 10.91
N LEU A 439 -3.86 1.90 11.12
CA LEU A 439 -4.52 0.97 12.02
C LEU A 439 -5.26 -0.06 11.17
N ASP A 440 -4.84 -1.32 11.21
CA ASP A 440 -5.54 -2.41 10.53
C ASP A 440 -5.86 -3.55 11.49
N ARG A 441 -7.07 -4.11 11.40
CA ARG A 441 -7.51 -5.22 12.25
C ARG A 441 -7.33 -4.91 13.76
N MET A 442 -7.86 -3.77 14.19
CA MET A 442 -7.74 -3.29 15.57
C MET A 442 -9.05 -3.44 16.36
N GLU A 443 -8.98 -3.78 17.64
CA GLU A 443 -10.09 -3.68 18.60
C GLU A 443 -9.77 -2.56 19.62
N LEU A 444 -10.44 -1.39 19.55
CA LEU A 444 -10.22 -0.28 20.49
C LEU A 444 -11.44 -0.13 21.39
N PHE A 445 -11.30 -0.46 22.68
CA PHE A 445 -12.45 -0.49 23.59
C PHE A 445 -12.15 -0.10 25.03
N ASP A 446 -13.17 0.39 25.72
CA ASP A 446 -13.08 0.82 27.13
C ASP A 446 -11.91 1.80 27.39
N ASN A 447 -11.72 2.75 26.47
CA ASN A 447 -10.76 3.84 26.62
C ASN A 447 -11.47 5.15 26.93
N PHE A 448 -10.82 6.02 27.69
CA PHE A 448 -11.35 7.28 28.17
C PHE A 448 -10.43 8.46 27.85
N ALA A 449 -11.01 9.58 27.43
CA ALA A 449 -10.31 10.86 27.30
C ALA A 449 -11.15 12.03 27.84
N GLY A 450 -10.56 12.89 28.66
CA GLY A 450 -11.32 14.00 29.25
C GLY A 450 -11.71 15.09 28.23
N ALA A 451 -10.91 15.31 27.18
CA ALA A 451 -11.19 16.35 26.19
C ALA A 451 -11.82 15.79 24.90
N GLY A 452 -11.27 14.72 24.33
CA GLY A 452 -11.91 14.08 23.19
C GLY A 452 -11.13 12.95 22.55
N GLY A 453 -11.81 12.15 21.74
CA GLY A 453 -11.23 10.96 21.11
C GLY A 453 -10.96 9.89 22.14
N GLY A 454 -12.02 9.28 22.69
CA GLY A 454 -11.89 8.27 23.75
C GLY A 454 -10.99 7.12 23.33
N ALA A 455 -11.02 6.73 22.05
CA ALA A 455 -10.04 5.83 21.46
C ALA A 455 -8.90 6.61 20.79
N LEU A 456 -9.20 7.36 19.72
CA LEU A 456 -8.21 7.99 18.85
C LEU A 456 -8.44 9.50 18.76
N ALA A 457 -7.39 10.28 18.94
CA ALA A 457 -7.39 11.70 18.58
C ALA A 457 -6.38 11.99 17.48
N VAL A 458 -6.83 12.61 16.39
CA VAL A 458 -5.99 13.10 15.29
C VAL A 458 -5.86 14.61 15.42
N ILE A 459 -4.68 15.06 15.84
CA ILE A 459 -4.40 16.49 16.08
C ILE A 459 -3.49 17.06 14.99
N GLY A 460 -2.79 16.19 14.26
CA GLY A 460 -2.03 16.51 13.06
C GLY A 460 -1.68 15.21 12.31
N GLY A 461 -1.19 15.34 11.08
CA GLY A 461 -0.83 14.18 10.25
C GLY A 461 -2.01 13.51 9.54
N TYR A 462 -1.84 12.25 9.17
CA TYR A 462 -2.84 11.41 8.51
C TYR A 462 -3.04 10.09 9.26
N ALA A 463 -4.28 9.71 9.55
CA ALA A 463 -4.61 8.41 10.13
C ALA A 463 -5.49 7.59 9.18
N GLN A 464 -5.17 6.33 8.97
CA GLN A 464 -5.99 5.38 8.21
C GLN A 464 -6.42 4.25 9.15
N VAL A 465 -7.71 3.96 9.15
CA VAL A 465 -8.32 2.92 9.98
C VAL A 465 -9.04 1.93 9.10
N GLU A 466 -8.63 0.67 9.12
CA GLU A 466 -9.17 -0.40 8.29
C GLU A 466 -9.53 -1.63 9.14
N HIS A 467 -10.58 -2.34 8.74
CA HIS A 467 -11.00 -3.61 9.34
C HIS A 467 -11.06 -3.62 10.88
N SER A 468 -11.47 -2.51 11.48
CA SER A 468 -11.34 -2.28 12.92
C SER A 468 -12.69 -2.15 13.63
N ASP A 469 -12.73 -2.43 14.93
CA ASP A 469 -13.90 -2.27 15.79
C ASP A 469 -13.61 -1.33 16.96
N PHE A 470 -14.44 -0.30 17.09
CA PHE A 470 -14.41 0.65 18.20
C PHE A 470 -15.64 0.41 19.07
N GLN A 471 -15.42 0.17 20.36
CA GLN A 471 -16.50 -0.17 21.28
C GLN A 471 -16.39 0.56 22.63
N SER A 472 -17.49 1.17 23.07
CA SER A 472 -17.65 1.65 24.46
C SER A 472 -16.53 2.60 24.94
N ASN A 473 -15.90 3.30 24.00
CA ASN A 473 -14.97 4.39 24.32
C ASN A 473 -15.75 5.61 24.79
N GLN A 474 -15.15 6.39 25.68
CA GLN A 474 -15.82 7.45 26.41
C GLN A 474 -15.00 8.74 26.43
N THR A 475 -15.71 9.87 26.48
CA THR A 475 -15.11 11.18 26.69
C THR A 475 -16.04 12.07 27.49
N ASP A 476 -15.51 13.10 28.15
CA ASP A 476 -16.38 14.10 28.80
C ASP A 476 -16.92 15.16 27.83
N ASN A 477 -16.27 15.35 26.67
CA ASN A 477 -16.51 16.54 25.83
C ASN A 477 -16.73 16.27 24.33
N ALA A 478 -15.85 15.55 23.62
CA ALA A 478 -15.92 15.50 22.16
C ALA A 478 -15.46 14.18 21.55
N GLY A 479 -16.21 13.62 20.60
CA GLY A 479 -15.81 12.42 19.85
C GLY A 479 -15.55 11.21 20.76
N ALA A 480 -16.60 10.47 21.12
CA ALA A 480 -16.51 9.34 22.04
C ALA A 480 -15.50 8.28 21.59
N ALA A 481 -15.37 8.05 20.28
CA ALA A 481 -14.34 7.18 19.69
C ALA A 481 -13.22 8.00 19.06
N ILE A 482 -13.55 8.80 18.04
CA ILE A 482 -12.58 9.54 17.24
C ILE A 482 -12.85 11.04 17.35
N PHE A 483 -11.78 11.80 17.57
CA PHE A 483 -11.81 13.25 17.55
C PHE A 483 -10.71 13.77 16.61
N SER A 484 -11.05 14.68 15.71
CA SER A 484 -10.08 15.33 14.83
C SER A 484 -10.12 16.85 14.98
N ASN A 485 -8.95 17.46 15.18
CA ASN A 485 -8.76 18.90 15.36
C ASN A 485 -7.51 19.38 14.62
N GLY A 486 -7.46 19.10 13.33
CA GLY A 486 -6.30 19.28 12.47
C GLY A 486 -5.76 17.93 11.99
N GLY A 487 -5.48 17.82 10.69
CA GLY A 487 -5.09 16.57 10.03
C GLY A 487 -6.21 15.93 9.21
N SER A 488 -5.88 14.84 8.53
CA SER A 488 -6.82 14.05 7.75
C SER A 488 -6.94 12.65 8.32
N PHE A 489 -8.09 12.00 8.13
CA PHE A 489 -8.16 10.57 8.40
C PHE A 489 -9.13 9.87 7.46
N SER A 490 -8.94 8.57 7.29
CA SER A 490 -9.87 7.69 6.63
C SER A 490 -10.27 6.53 7.53
N VAL A 491 -11.51 6.09 7.35
CA VAL A 491 -12.05 4.88 7.96
C VAL A 491 -12.66 4.03 6.87
N LEU A 492 -12.26 2.77 6.81
CA LEU A 492 -12.69 1.79 5.82
C LEU A 492 -13.05 0.48 6.53
N ASP A 493 -14.10 -0.18 6.07
CA ASP A 493 -14.42 -1.57 6.43
C ASP A 493 -14.52 -1.83 7.96
N SER A 494 -14.99 -0.84 8.71
CA SER A 494 -14.90 -0.79 10.19
C SER A 494 -16.24 -0.65 10.89
N SER A 495 -16.27 -0.88 12.21
CA SER A 495 -17.48 -0.72 13.04
C SER A 495 -17.29 0.16 14.27
N PHE A 496 -18.34 0.92 14.60
CA PHE A 496 -18.41 1.76 15.81
C PHE A 496 -19.69 1.48 16.56
N ARG A 497 -19.57 1.02 17.80
CA ARG A 497 -20.74 0.57 18.55
C ARG A 497 -20.73 0.90 20.03
N THR A 498 -21.93 1.13 20.56
CA THR A 498 -22.17 1.30 22.01
C THR A 498 -21.37 2.44 22.66
N HIS A 499 -21.13 3.53 21.93
CA HIS A 499 -20.57 4.76 22.48
C HIS A 499 -21.70 5.64 23.03
N LEU A 500 -21.95 5.55 24.33
CA LEU A 500 -23.13 6.14 24.99
C LEU A 500 -22.81 7.45 25.74
N GLY A 501 -21.82 8.20 25.25
CA GLY A 501 -21.34 9.41 25.92
C GLY A 501 -22.37 10.54 25.88
N VAL A 502 -22.60 11.16 27.04
CA VAL A 502 -23.41 12.38 27.19
C VAL A 502 -22.64 13.37 28.07
N ARG A 503 -22.63 14.64 27.67
CA ARG A 503 -22.00 15.70 28.46
C ARG A 503 -22.81 15.97 29.73
N VAL A 504 -22.22 16.73 30.65
CA VAL A 504 -22.86 17.12 31.93
C VAL A 504 -24.18 17.89 31.72
N ASP A 505 -24.31 18.63 30.62
CA ASP A 505 -25.52 19.37 30.26
C ASP A 505 -26.59 18.51 29.55
N GLY A 506 -26.33 17.21 29.38
CA GLY A 506 -27.21 16.26 28.70
C GLY A 506 -27.08 16.27 27.19
N THR A 507 -26.16 17.04 26.60
CA THR A 507 -25.94 16.99 25.15
C THR A 507 -25.26 15.69 24.75
N PRO A 508 -25.71 15.06 23.64
CA PRO A 508 -25.10 13.83 23.16
C PRO A 508 -23.67 14.09 22.70
N ILE A 509 -22.79 13.12 22.93
CA ILE A 509 -21.43 13.12 22.41
C ILE A 509 -21.41 12.24 21.16
N PRO A 510 -21.05 12.78 19.99
CA PRO A 510 -20.92 12.00 18.77
C PRO A 510 -19.81 10.95 18.89
N VAL A 511 -19.92 9.83 18.18
CA VAL A 511 -18.84 8.82 18.08
C VAL A 511 -17.61 9.45 17.42
N ILE A 512 -17.83 10.13 16.29
CA ILE A 512 -16.79 10.85 15.54
C ILE A 512 -17.11 12.33 15.56
N GLN A 513 -16.18 13.14 16.07
CA GLN A 513 -16.30 14.60 16.02
C GLN A 513 -15.18 15.23 15.19
N LEU A 514 -15.57 16.02 14.20
CA LEU A 514 -14.68 16.75 13.31
C LEU A 514 -14.81 18.24 13.58
N LEU A 515 -13.69 18.90 13.87
CA LEU A 515 -13.61 20.35 13.99
C LEU A 515 -13.28 21.00 12.64
N PRO A 516 -13.30 22.34 12.54
CA PRO A 516 -13.06 23.04 11.28
C PRO A 516 -11.74 22.66 10.60
N ASP A 517 -11.69 22.81 9.28
CA ASP A 517 -10.53 22.56 8.42
C ASP A 517 -10.01 21.11 8.40
N THR A 518 -10.82 20.15 8.86
CA THR A 518 -10.49 18.73 8.81
C THR A 518 -10.92 18.08 7.48
N ARG A 519 -10.18 17.03 7.08
CA ARG A 519 -10.52 16.20 5.91
C ARG A 519 -10.77 14.75 6.32
N ALA A 520 -11.95 14.23 6.06
CA ALA A 520 -12.35 12.90 6.50
C ALA A 520 -12.97 12.06 5.38
N PHE A 521 -12.56 10.79 5.29
CA PHE A 521 -13.06 9.83 4.31
C PHE A 521 -13.57 8.58 5.02
N LEU A 522 -14.88 8.41 5.11
CA LEU A 522 -15.50 7.26 5.77
C LEU A 522 -16.21 6.41 4.71
N ARG A 523 -15.87 5.13 4.68
CA ARG A 523 -16.39 4.19 3.70
C ARG A 523 -16.70 2.82 4.30
N ASN A 524 -17.72 2.14 3.77
CA ASN A 524 -18.03 0.74 4.08
C ASN A 524 -18.04 0.45 5.59
N SER A 525 -18.64 1.33 6.37
CA SER A 525 -18.52 1.26 7.83
C SER A 525 -19.88 1.33 8.49
N THR A 526 -20.02 0.57 9.58
CA THR A 526 -21.26 0.45 10.34
C THR A 526 -21.16 1.17 11.68
N PHE A 527 -22.13 2.03 11.95
CA PHE A 527 -22.34 2.71 13.23
C PHE A 527 -23.62 2.18 13.86
N SER A 528 -23.54 1.58 15.05
CA SER A 528 -24.70 0.91 15.66
C SER A 528 -24.80 1.10 17.18
N GLY A 529 -26.00 1.47 17.66
CA GLY A 529 -26.28 1.55 19.09
C GLY A 529 -25.47 2.60 19.84
N ASN A 530 -25.09 3.72 19.20
CA ASN A 530 -24.38 4.81 19.86
C ASN A 530 -25.33 5.94 20.27
N GLU A 531 -24.81 6.92 21.01
CA GLU A 531 -25.57 8.10 21.37
C GLU A 531 -25.85 8.99 20.15
N LEU A 532 -24.80 9.36 19.41
CA LEU A 532 -24.86 10.11 18.15
C LEU A 532 -23.75 9.59 17.23
N GLY A 533 -24.04 9.42 15.93
CA GLY A 533 -23.09 8.84 14.97
C GLY A 533 -21.91 9.76 14.67
N LEU A 534 -22.10 10.75 13.81
CA LEU A 534 -21.03 11.68 13.43
C LEU A 534 -21.49 13.13 13.53
N GLN A 535 -20.60 13.96 14.04
CA GLN A 535 -20.73 15.42 14.02
C GLN A 535 -19.54 16.04 13.30
N ALA A 536 -19.81 16.85 12.28
CA ALA A 536 -18.80 17.61 11.57
C ALA A 536 -19.11 19.11 11.58
N ASP A 537 -18.19 19.90 12.09
CA ASP A 537 -18.29 21.35 12.16
C ASP A 537 -17.32 21.98 11.17
N GLN A 538 -17.86 22.46 10.04
CA GLN A 538 -17.14 23.16 8.98
C GLN A 538 -15.89 22.43 8.46
N PRO A 539 -16.01 21.14 8.05
CA PRO A 539 -14.88 20.42 7.48
C PRO A 539 -14.42 21.07 6.16
N ASP A 540 -13.14 20.89 5.81
CA ASP A 540 -12.64 21.26 4.48
C ASP A 540 -13.18 20.27 3.43
N GLN A 541 -13.09 18.97 3.72
CA GLN A 541 -13.64 17.92 2.87
C GLN A 541 -14.19 16.76 3.69
N LEU A 542 -15.41 16.33 3.39
CA LEU A 542 -16.06 15.19 4.02
C LEU A 542 -16.58 14.25 2.94
N VAL A 543 -16.06 13.02 2.93
CA VAL A 543 -16.50 11.95 2.05
C VAL A 543 -17.12 10.85 2.89
N LEU A 544 -18.40 10.59 2.67
CA LEU A 544 -19.20 9.57 3.33
C LEU A 544 -19.77 8.64 2.26
N ARG A 545 -19.35 7.38 2.22
CA ARG A 545 -19.81 6.43 1.20
C ARG A 545 -20.14 5.09 1.83
N GLU A 546 -21.21 4.44 1.38
CA GLU A 546 -21.45 3.04 1.79
C GLU A 546 -21.49 2.91 3.32
N LEU A 547 -22.13 3.85 4.01
CA LEU A 547 -22.20 3.87 5.47
C LEU A 547 -23.56 3.39 5.95
N THR A 548 -23.56 2.67 7.06
CA THR A 548 -24.80 2.27 7.76
C THR A 548 -24.82 2.87 9.15
N PHE A 549 -25.60 3.92 9.36
CA PHE A 549 -25.92 4.46 10.69
C PHE A 549 -27.25 3.89 11.14
N TYR A 550 -27.25 3.00 12.14
CA TYR A 550 -28.46 2.35 12.63
C TYR A 550 -28.60 2.43 14.15
N ASP A 551 -29.81 2.67 14.65
CA ASP A 551 -30.13 2.68 16.08
C ASP A 551 -29.24 3.63 16.92
N GLN A 552 -29.02 4.84 16.39
CA GLN A 552 -28.39 5.92 17.17
C GLN A 552 -29.45 6.57 18.07
N ARG A 553 -29.15 6.86 19.34
CA ARG A 553 -30.19 7.32 20.30
C ARG A 553 -30.65 8.76 20.09
N SER A 554 -29.76 9.62 19.63
CA SER A 554 -29.92 11.07 19.54
C SER A 554 -29.63 11.59 18.12
N GLY A 555 -29.95 10.79 17.10
CA GLY A 555 -29.71 11.10 15.68
C GLY A 555 -28.44 10.45 15.12
N GLY A 556 -28.37 10.32 13.79
CA GLY A 556 -27.25 9.73 13.07
C GLY A 556 -26.16 10.72 12.72
N LEU A 557 -26.52 11.83 12.07
CA LEU A 557 -25.58 12.77 11.46
C LEU A 557 -25.91 14.22 11.77
N LEU A 558 -24.91 14.99 12.18
CA LEU A 558 -24.96 16.45 12.33
C LEU A 558 -23.80 17.09 11.58
N ILE A 559 -24.06 17.76 10.46
CA ILE A 559 -23.04 18.35 9.59
C ILE A 559 -23.34 19.84 9.40
N ASP A 560 -22.41 20.71 9.80
CA ASP A 560 -22.45 22.14 9.47
C ASP A 560 -21.38 22.47 8.42
N LEU A 561 -21.78 23.07 7.29
CA LEU A 561 -20.88 23.37 6.16
C LEU A 561 -20.60 24.87 6.04
N ALA A 562 -19.32 25.22 5.94
CA ALA A 562 -18.87 26.56 5.58
C ALA A 562 -18.86 26.74 4.05
N LEU A 563 -18.79 28.00 3.59
CA LEU A 563 -18.52 28.26 2.16
C LEU A 563 -17.14 27.69 1.78
N GLY A 564 -17.13 26.81 0.79
CA GLY A 564 -15.90 26.14 0.32
C GLY A 564 -15.72 24.72 0.85
N SER A 565 -16.46 24.30 1.88
CA SER A 565 -16.48 22.91 2.35
C SER A 565 -16.97 21.97 1.25
N GLU A 566 -16.27 20.88 0.99
CA GLU A 566 -16.70 19.83 0.06
C GLU A 566 -17.39 18.67 0.80
N LEU A 567 -18.60 18.30 0.36
CA LEU A 567 -19.32 17.13 0.88
C LEU A 567 -19.66 16.18 -0.25
N TYR A 568 -19.16 14.95 -0.17
CA TYR A 568 -19.58 13.83 -1.00
C TYR A 568 -20.25 12.80 -0.13
N PHE A 569 -21.56 12.63 -0.26
CA PHE A 569 -22.32 11.69 0.55
C PHE A 569 -23.16 10.76 -0.32
N ASN A 570 -22.78 9.50 -0.42
CA ASN A 570 -23.53 8.58 -1.26
C ASN A 570 -23.68 7.16 -0.74
N ASN A 571 -24.64 6.45 -1.34
CA ASN A 571 -24.86 5.02 -1.18
C ASN A 571 -24.98 4.57 0.29
N SER A 572 -25.75 5.29 1.11
CA SER A 572 -25.71 5.13 2.56
C SER A 572 -27.09 5.01 3.19
N ILE A 573 -27.13 4.37 4.37
CA ILE A 573 -28.33 4.20 5.20
C ILE A 573 -28.15 5.02 6.49
N ILE A 574 -29.17 5.78 6.84
CA ILE A 574 -29.29 6.48 8.12
C ILE A 574 -30.67 6.14 8.69
N ALA A 575 -30.71 5.51 9.85
CA ALA A 575 -31.96 5.19 10.50
C ALA A 575 -31.79 5.13 12.01
N ALA A 576 -32.41 6.07 12.71
CA ALA A 576 -32.51 6.06 14.16
C ALA A 576 -33.99 5.84 14.55
N PRO A 577 -34.54 4.62 14.37
CA PRO A 577 -35.98 4.36 14.51
C PRO A 577 -36.53 4.63 15.92
N ASN A 578 -35.65 4.69 16.91
CA ASN A 578 -35.96 4.95 18.32
C ASN A 578 -35.62 6.38 18.77
N SER A 579 -35.08 7.23 17.88
CA SER A 579 -34.71 8.61 18.16
C SER A 579 -35.93 9.52 18.05
N ALA A 580 -36.02 10.49 18.96
CA ALA A 580 -36.96 11.61 18.85
C ALA A 580 -36.37 12.83 18.10
N VAL A 581 -35.08 12.74 17.75
CA VAL A 581 -34.31 13.73 16.99
C VAL A 581 -34.15 13.23 15.56
N PHE A 582 -34.03 14.16 14.61
CA PHE A 582 -33.80 13.84 13.21
C PHE A 582 -32.61 12.90 13.00
N ASP A 583 -32.78 11.94 12.08
CA ASP A 583 -31.73 11.02 11.64
C ASP A 583 -30.52 11.77 11.10
N CYS A 584 -30.75 12.86 10.39
CA CYS A 584 -29.71 13.66 9.76
C CYS A 584 -30.05 15.15 9.75
N VAL A 585 -29.05 15.98 10.04
CA VAL A 585 -29.14 17.44 9.90
C VAL A 585 -27.90 17.91 9.15
N ILE A 586 -28.11 18.49 7.96
CA ILE A 586 -27.07 19.16 7.18
C ILE A 586 -27.42 20.65 7.11
N SER A 587 -26.55 21.50 7.63
CA SER A 587 -26.76 22.95 7.74
C SER A 587 -25.56 23.74 7.23
N GLY A 588 -25.66 25.07 7.34
CA GLY A 588 -24.56 25.98 7.07
C GLY A 588 -24.68 26.73 5.74
N THR A 589 -23.70 27.59 5.48
CA THR A 589 -23.69 28.48 4.31
C THR A 589 -23.20 27.80 3.03
N GLY A 590 -22.51 26.65 3.15
CA GLY A 590 -21.96 25.86 2.03
C GLY A 590 -22.94 24.91 1.34
N VAL A 591 -24.10 24.62 1.95
CA VAL A 591 -25.04 23.58 1.48
C VAL A 591 -25.49 23.79 0.04
N ALA A 592 -25.72 25.04 -0.37
CA ALA A 592 -26.31 25.37 -1.67
C ALA A 592 -25.35 25.25 -2.88
N GLY A 593 -24.06 24.96 -2.67
CA GLY A 593 -23.05 25.06 -3.73
C GLY A 593 -22.04 23.92 -3.86
N VAL A 594 -21.94 22.98 -2.91
CA VAL A 594 -20.80 22.04 -2.84
C VAL A 594 -21.15 20.62 -2.35
N ALA A 595 -22.41 20.35 -1.98
CA ALA A 595 -22.82 19.03 -1.51
C ALA A 595 -23.31 18.14 -2.67
N GLU A 596 -22.58 17.07 -2.95
CA GLU A 596 -23.03 15.98 -3.82
C GLU A 596 -23.60 14.86 -2.93
N ILE A 597 -24.93 14.83 -2.82
CA ILE A 597 -25.65 13.82 -2.04
C ILE A 597 -26.47 12.95 -3.00
N ASP A 598 -26.24 11.64 -2.98
CA ASP A 598 -26.94 10.70 -3.87
C ASP A 598 -27.19 9.35 -3.19
N ALA A 599 -28.22 8.61 -3.64
CA ALA A 599 -28.54 7.26 -3.14
C ALA A 599 -28.52 7.14 -1.61
N LEU A 600 -29.47 7.80 -0.94
CA LEU A 600 -29.58 7.83 0.52
C LEU A 600 -30.89 7.18 0.96
N LEU A 601 -30.85 6.29 1.93
CA LEU A 601 -32.04 5.83 2.65
C LEU A 601 -32.03 6.41 4.06
N ASP A 602 -33.01 7.24 4.34
CA ASP A 602 -33.13 8.02 5.57
C ASP A 602 -34.50 7.75 6.20
N SER A 603 -34.55 7.19 7.41
CA SER A 603 -35.80 6.59 7.92
C SER A 603 -36.88 7.59 8.26
N ASP A 604 -36.52 8.83 8.60
CA ASP A 604 -37.47 9.92 8.89
C ASP A 604 -37.54 11.00 7.80
N GLY A 605 -36.65 10.94 6.80
CA GLY A 605 -36.63 11.83 5.63
C GLY A 605 -36.05 13.22 5.90
N SER A 606 -35.40 13.43 7.05
CA SER A 606 -34.75 14.67 7.45
C SER A 606 -33.69 15.19 6.47
N CYS A 607 -32.96 14.31 5.79
CA CYS A 607 -31.99 14.60 4.74
C CYS A 607 -32.31 13.97 3.38
N ALA A 608 -33.31 13.07 3.28
CA ALA A 608 -33.66 12.40 2.02
C ALA A 608 -33.89 13.39 0.86
N THR A 609 -34.52 14.55 1.12
CA THR A 609 -34.81 15.56 0.10
C THR A 609 -33.59 16.29 -0.46
N LEU A 610 -32.44 16.19 0.20
CA LEU A 610 -31.17 16.74 -0.27
C LEU A 610 -30.47 15.83 -1.29
N ALA A 611 -30.88 14.56 -1.38
CA ALA A 611 -30.27 13.56 -2.25
C ALA A 611 -30.99 13.40 -3.59
N SER A 612 -30.27 13.22 -4.69
CA SER A 612 -30.87 12.97 -6.02
C SER A 612 -31.65 11.65 -6.11
N GLN A 613 -31.29 10.65 -5.31
CA GLN A 613 -31.99 9.38 -5.15
C GLN A 613 -32.30 9.10 -3.67
N GLY A 614 -32.87 10.08 -2.97
CA GLY A 614 -33.29 9.95 -1.58
C GLY A 614 -34.55 9.09 -1.40
N LEU A 615 -34.51 8.17 -0.44
CA LEU A 615 -35.63 7.34 -0.01
C LEU A 615 -35.95 7.62 1.45
N THR A 616 -37.24 7.58 1.78
CA THR A 616 -37.72 7.64 3.16
C THR A 616 -38.42 6.34 3.51
N GLY A 617 -37.97 5.68 4.58
CA GLY A 617 -38.59 4.46 5.08
C GLY A 617 -37.68 3.64 5.99
N ASP A 618 -38.28 2.67 6.69
CA ASP A 618 -37.54 1.71 7.51
C ASP A 618 -36.60 0.89 6.63
N PRO A 619 -35.28 0.85 6.93
CA PRO A 619 -34.34 0.07 6.15
C PRO A 619 -34.46 -1.44 6.33
N LEU A 620 -35.28 -1.95 7.27
CA LEU A 620 -35.50 -3.38 7.48
C LEU A 620 -34.18 -4.17 7.55
N LEU A 621 -33.25 -3.70 8.40
CA LEU A 621 -31.94 -4.33 8.56
C LEU A 621 -32.04 -5.55 9.47
N LEU A 622 -31.20 -6.55 9.21
CA LEU A 622 -30.98 -7.69 10.09
C LEU A 622 -30.27 -7.24 11.39
N PRO A 623 -30.37 -8.02 12.49
CA PRO A 623 -29.65 -7.72 13.73
C PRO A 623 -28.14 -7.53 13.50
N LEU A 624 -27.49 -6.74 14.35
CA LEU A 624 -26.05 -6.52 14.28
C LEU A 624 -25.32 -7.85 14.42
N GLN A 625 -24.49 -8.18 13.43
CA GLN A 625 -23.75 -9.45 13.37
C GLN A 625 -22.27 -9.22 13.05
N ARG A 626 -21.44 -10.14 13.53
CA ARG A 626 -20.04 -10.29 13.14
C ARG A 626 -19.83 -11.72 12.67
N PRO A 627 -19.58 -11.94 11.37
CA PRO A 627 -19.24 -13.26 10.85
C PRO A 627 -17.97 -13.83 11.52
N VAL A 628 -17.82 -15.15 11.46
CA VAL A 628 -16.62 -15.82 12.00
C VAL A 628 -15.40 -15.37 11.21
N GLY A 629 -14.32 -15.00 11.91
CA GLY A 629 -13.07 -14.54 11.29
C GLY A 629 -12.97 -13.04 11.03
N GLU A 630 -14.11 -12.34 11.09
CA GLU A 630 -14.17 -10.88 10.91
C GLU A 630 -13.98 -10.13 12.24
N ILE A 631 -13.50 -8.89 12.16
CA ILE A 631 -13.38 -7.98 13.33
C ILE A 631 -14.58 -7.07 13.42
N SER A 632 -14.93 -6.41 12.32
CA SER A 632 -15.97 -5.41 12.29
C SER A 632 -17.36 -6.06 12.32
N TYR A 633 -18.34 -5.31 12.84
CA TYR A 633 -19.75 -5.69 12.90
C TYR A 633 -20.55 -4.97 11.82
N GLN A 634 -21.63 -5.58 11.35
CA GLN A 634 -22.49 -4.97 10.32
C GLN A 634 -23.98 -5.28 10.49
N HIS A 635 -24.79 -4.47 9.81
CA HIS A 635 -26.22 -4.67 9.60
C HIS A 635 -26.50 -4.89 8.10
N ALA A 636 -27.00 -6.07 7.76
CA ALA A 636 -27.28 -6.41 6.36
C ALA A 636 -28.73 -6.05 6.04
N PRO A 637 -29.02 -5.50 4.85
CA PRO A 637 -30.39 -5.39 4.35
C PRO A 637 -31.11 -6.76 4.37
N SER A 638 -32.36 -6.78 4.83
CA SER A 638 -33.16 -8.01 4.78
C SER A 638 -33.53 -8.36 3.34
N ALA A 639 -33.03 -9.49 2.84
CA ALA A 639 -33.45 -10.12 1.58
C ALA A 639 -34.62 -11.13 1.76
N VAL A 640 -35.31 -11.10 2.90
CA VAL A 640 -36.41 -12.05 3.19
C VAL A 640 -37.68 -11.65 2.44
N ILE A 641 -38.26 -12.58 1.68
CA ILE A 641 -39.52 -12.38 0.95
C ILE A 641 -40.64 -11.96 1.92
N GLY A 642 -41.27 -10.81 1.64
CA GLY A 642 -42.33 -10.22 2.48
C GLY A 642 -41.83 -9.20 3.52
N ALA A 643 -40.51 -9.08 3.69
CA ALA A 643 -39.84 -8.05 4.49
C ALA A 643 -38.56 -7.58 3.76
N LEU A 644 -38.67 -7.39 2.43
CA LEU A 644 -37.58 -6.95 1.58
C LEU A 644 -37.20 -5.52 1.94
N SER A 645 -35.93 -5.32 2.24
CA SER A 645 -35.39 -4.00 2.54
C SER A 645 -35.52 -3.07 1.33
N PRO A 646 -35.94 -1.81 1.53
CA PRO A 646 -35.90 -0.81 0.47
C PRO A 646 -34.47 -0.41 0.09
N ALA A 647 -33.44 -0.84 0.83
CA ALA A 647 -32.03 -0.60 0.51
C ALA A 647 -31.48 -1.53 -0.58
N LEU A 648 -32.17 -2.64 -0.89
CA LEU A 648 -31.70 -3.62 -1.87
C LEU A 648 -31.77 -3.08 -3.30
N ASP A 649 -30.70 -3.26 -4.08
CA ASP A 649 -30.60 -2.93 -5.51
C ASP A 649 -31.13 -1.51 -5.86
N ARG A 650 -30.58 -0.52 -5.15
CA ARG A 650 -30.97 0.89 -5.27
C ARG A 650 -29.89 1.83 -5.74
N ALA A 651 -28.62 1.56 -5.49
CA ALA A 651 -27.56 2.44 -5.94
C ALA A 651 -27.20 2.19 -7.41
N ALA A 652 -27.07 3.28 -8.17
CA ALA A 652 -26.59 3.22 -9.54
C ALA A 652 -25.15 2.68 -9.62
N LEU A 653 -24.81 2.00 -10.72
CA LEU A 653 -23.43 1.49 -10.96
C LEU A 653 -22.35 2.57 -10.83
N THR A 654 -22.68 3.83 -11.15
CA THR A 654 -21.76 4.97 -11.06
C THR A 654 -21.44 5.39 -9.63
N THR A 655 -22.39 5.22 -8.69
CA THR A 655 -22.22 5.50 -7.26
C THR A 655 -21.80 4.28 -6.46
N CYS A 656 -21.99 3.09 -7.04
CA CYS A 656 -21.62 1.82 -6.45
C CYS A 656 -20.11 1.59 -6.39
N MET A 657 -19.34 2.21 -7.31
CA MET A 657 -17.90 2.02 -7.53
C MET A 657 -17.51 0.53 -7.60
N ALA A 658 -17.14 0.00 -8.78
CA ALA A 658 -16.66 -1.38 -8.90
C ALA A 658 -15.63 -1.71 -7.80
N GLY A 659 -16.01 -2.53 -6.82
CA GLY A 659 -15.36 -2.54 -5.51
C GLY A 659 -15.80 -3.70 -4.62
N ARG A 660 -15.52 -3.58 -3.31
CA ARG A 660 -15.80 -4.59 -2.29
C ARG A 660 -16.62 -4.00 -1.13
N ASP A 661 -17.42 -4.82 -0.45
CA ASP A 661 -18.19 -4.44 0.76
C ASP A 661 -17.30 -4.41 2.01
N GLN A 662 -17.89 -4.13 3.19
CA GLN A 662 -17.17 -4.07 4.47
C GLN A 662 -16.35 -5.34 4.80
N TYR A 663 -16.62 -6.49 4.18
CA TYR A 663 -15.85 -7.73 4.36
C TYR A 663 -15.09 -8.16 3.10
N GLY A 664 -14.84 -7.23 2.19
CA GLY A 664 -14.09 -7.55 0.98
C GLY A 664 -14.89 -8.33 -0.06
N ARG A 665 -16.22 -8.47 0.03
CA ARG A 665 -17.01 -9.22 -0.96
C ARG A 665 -17.32 -8.37 -2.18
N PRO A 666 -17.39 -8.93 -3.40
CA PRO A 666 -17.62 -8.16 -4.62
C PRO A 666 -18.90 -7.31 -4.57
N ARG A 667 -18.85 -6.13 -5.20
CA ARG A 667 -19.99 -5.24 -5.44
C ARG A 667 -19.98 -4.81 -6.93
N PRO A 668 -21.11 -4.84 -7.65
CA PRO A 668 -22.46 -5.27 -7.24
C PRO A 668 -22.63 -6.78 -7.02
N VAL A 669 -23.65 -7.15 -6.24
CA VAL A 669 -24.32 -8.46 -6.30
C VAL A 669 -25.80 -8.25 -6.66
N ASP A 670 -26.13 -8.43 -7.94
CA ASP A 670 -27.50 -8.25 -8.46
C ASP A 670 -28.40 -9.41 -8.02
N LEU A 671 -29.48 -9.11 -7.28
CA LEU A 671 -30.45 -10.13 -6.87
C LEU A 671 -31.55 -10.28 -7.94
N PRO A 672 -31.61 -11.40 -8.67
CA PRO A 672 -32.51 -11.54 -9.82
C PRO A 672 -34.00 -11.47 -9.47
N GLU A 673 -34.35 -11.65 -8.20
CA GLU A 673 -35.73 -11.55 -7.69
C GLU A 673 -36.12 -10.13 -7.26
N VAL A 674 -35.16 -9.20 -7.17
CA VAL A 674 -35.37 -7.81 -6.79
C VAL A 674 -35.27 -6.93 -8.04
N ALA A 675 -36.19 -5.97 -8.17
CA ALA A 675 -36.18 -5.09 -9.33
C ALA A 675 -35.11 -4.00 -9.15
N ASN A 676 -34.17 -3.93 -10.09
CA ASN A 676 -33.14 -2.89 -10.23
C ASN A 676 -33.76 -1.50 -10.50
N ALA A 677 -34.34 -0.88 -9.48
CA ALA A 677 -35.10 0.35 -9.62
C ALA A 677 -34.21 1.54 -10.00
N ALA A 678 -32.95 1.54 -9.54
CA ALA A 678 -31.96 2.57 -9.82
C ALA A 678 -30.53 2.03 -10.08
N GLY A 679 -30.22 0.79 -9.67
CA GLY A 679 -29.02 0.04 -10.06
C GLY A 679 -28.82 -1.22 -9.19
N PRO A 680 -27.83 -2.07 -9.50
CA PRO A 680 -27.70 -3.42 -8.93
C PRO A 680 -26.95 -3.47 -7.59
N CYS A 681 -26.91 -2.36 -6.85
CA CYS A 681 -26.13 -2.27 -5.62
C CYS A 681 -26.99 -1.91 -4.42
N ASP A 682 -26.65 -2.51 -3.29
CA ASP A 682 -27.30 -2.22 -2.02
C ASP A 682 -26.79 -0.91 -1.41
N LEU A 683 -27.70 -0.19 -0.74
CA LEU A 683 -27.33 0.95 0.09
C LEU A 683 -26.64 0.49 1.38
N GLY A 684 -25.63 1.25 1.80
CA GLY A 684 -24.91 1.01 3.05
C GLY A 684 -23.65 0.15 2.89
N ALA A 685 -23.14 -0.29 4.04
CA ALA A 685 -21.81 -0.91 4.16
C ALA A 685 -21.72 -2.35 3.61
N ILE A 686 -22.85 -3.01 3.38
CA ILE A 686 -22.90 -4.42 3.02
C ILE A 686 -23.71 -4.61 1.75
N GLU A 687 -23.14 -5.43 0.87
CA GLU A 687 -23.82 -5.98 -0.30
C GLU A 687 -24.43 -7.32 0.12
N SER A 688 -25.76 -7.45 0.04
CA SER A 688 -26.45 -8.66 0.45
C SER A 688 -26.16 -9.78 -0.54
N PRO A 689 -25.56 -10.91 -0.14
CA PRO A 689 -25.09 -11.95 -1.06
C PRO A 689 -26.22 -12.82 -1.68
N GLY A 690 -27.48 -12.40 -1.58
CA GLY A 690 -28.66 -13.20 -1.94
C GLY A 690 -29.06 -14.20 -0.86
N ASP A 691 -30.21 -14.84 -1.09
CA ASP A 691 -30.90 -15.68 -0.10
C ASP A 691 -30.02 -16.80 0.46
N ALA A 692 -29.72 -16.74 1.76
CA ALA A 692 -29.03 -17.80 2.49
C ALA A 692 -29.84 -19.11 2.62
N LEU A 693 -31.08 -19.18 2.11
CA LEU A 693 -31.93 -20.38 2.16
C LEU A 693 -31.70 -21.41 1.04
N LEU A 694 -30.86 -21.14 0.01
CA LEU A 694 -30.57 -22.10 -1.07
C LEU A 694 -29.08 -22.50 -1.18
N VAL A 695 -28.42 -22.77 -0.05
CA VAL A 695 -27.21 -23.63 -0.04
C VAL A 695 -27.65 -25.10 -0.10
N ASP A 696 -28.34 -25.50 -1.16
CA ASP A 696 -28.70 -26.90 -1.42
C ASP A 696 -28.13 -27.44 -2.74
N GLY A 697 -26.95 -26.98 -3.16
CA GLY A 697 -26.07 -27.76 -4.05
C GLY A 697 -26.67 -28.19 -5.39
N PHE A 698 -27.61 -27.43 -5.93
CA PHE A 698 -28.08 -27.57 -7.31
C PHE A 698 -27.71 -26.33 -8.14
N GLU A 699 -26.41 -26.15 -8.35
CA GLU A 699 -25.87 -25.51 -9.57
C GLU A 699 -24.75 -26.36 -10.16
#